data_AF-A0AAQ3Q890-F1
#
_entry.id   AF-A0AAQ3Q890-F1
#
_cell.length_a   1.000
_cell.length_b   1.000
_cell.length_c   1.000
_cell.angle_alpha   90.00
_cell.angle_beta   90.00
_cell.angle_gamma   90.00
#
_symmetry.space_group_name_H-M   'P 1'
#
loop_
_entity.id
_entity.type
_entity.pdbx_description
1 polymer ?
#
loop_
_entity_poly.entity_id
_entity_poly.type
_entity_poly.pdbx_seq_one_letter_code
_entity_poly.pdbx_strand_id
1 'polypeptide(L)'
;MRQTSCLDYCLFIRYLLCTVGSVYIKSKEAPAKDVLKDLVEMCHGIQHPLRGLFLRSYLSQISKDKLPDVGSEYEGDTDTINDAIEFVLQNFTEMNKLWVRMQYQGPIGERDKRGKERSELRDLVGKNLHVLSQLDGVDLDMYKEIVLPRILEQVVNCKDELAQHYLMDCIIQVFPDEYHLQTLETLLSAFPQLQPTVDIKTVLSPLMDRLSNYAASSTEVLPEFLQAEAFAKLSSVVGKVIEAQVDMPIFGAITLYVSLLTFTLRIHPERLDYVDQILGACVEKLSRKTKLEDSKATKQIVALLSAPLEKYKDISTALDLPNYPLVMDYLDIPTNKVMAMVIIQNMMKNTTRISTADKVEALFELIKGLIKDMDGSQDNELDEEDFTDEQNSVARLIQMLHSNDNEEMFKIISTVRKHILLGGPKRLTFTVPPLVFSSLKLLRRLQCQDRDSNGQEISDTQKKVFQLLHQTIEALSSVPSPELALRLYLQCAEAASDSGLEPVSYEFLTQAFILYEEDVSDSKAQVTVIHLIVGTLQRMNVFGSENRDTLTHKATGYSAKLLKKPDQCRAVYACSHLFWVNEPDGIQDGERVVLCLKRALKIANAAQQMVHTRGSSGHVTLFIEILNKYLYFFEKGNSRITDSAIQDLIELIGAELQSESTTSDSSADAFFSSTLRYIEYQKQKGGSISNEENKV
;
A
#
# COMPACT_ATOMS: atom_id res chain seq x y z
N MET A 1 -3.96 59.28 -38.99
CA MET A 1 -2.58 59.60 -39.41
C MET A 1 -1.92 60.72 -38.59
N ARG A 2 -2.51 61.90 -38.36
CA ARG A 2 -1.85 62.97 -37.57
C ARG A 2 -1.67 62.67 -36.06
N GLN A 3 -2.61 61.97 -35.43
CA GLN A 3 -2.49 61.58 -34.01
C GLN A 3 -1.43 60.51 -33.75
N THR A 4 -1.27 59.54 -34.66
CA THR A 4 -0.25 58.48 -34.56
C THR A 4 1.17 59.05 -34.65
N SER A 5 1.41 59.99 -35.57
CA SER A 5 2.72 60.63 -35.75
C SER A 5 3.16 61.48 -34.54
N CYS A 6 2.22 62.16 -33.88
CA CYS A 6 2.51 62.95 -32.69
C CYS A 6 2.83 62.05 -31.48
N LEU A 7 2.08 60.94 -31.32
CA LEU A 7 2.31 59.97 -30.25
C LEU A 7 3.66 59.25 -30.40
N ASP A 8 4.06 58.91 -31.63
CA ASP A 8 5.36 58.29 -31.92
C ASP A 8 6.53 59.25 -31.60
N TYR A 9 6.37 60.53 -31.88
CA TYR A 9 7.35 61.56 -31.55
C TYR A 9 7.48 61.78 -30.04
N CYS A 10 6.36 61.83 -29.32
CA CYS A 10 6.37 61.89 -27.86
C CYS A 10 7.03 60.65 -27.24
N LEU A 11 6.77 59.46 -27.77
CA LEU A 11 7.40 58.22 -27.30
C LEU A 11 8.93 58.27 -27.46
N PHE A 12 9.41 58.65 -28.64
CA PHE A 12 10.85 58.81 -28.91
C PHE A 12 11.53 59.78 -27.93
N ILE A 13 10.91 60.94 -27.68
CA ILE A 13 11.42 61.93 -26.72
C ILE A 13 11.52 61.33 -25.31
N ARG A 14 10.52 60.56 -24.87
CA ARG A 14 10.54 59.97 -23.52
C ARG A 14 11.60 58.90 -23.37
N TYR A 15 11.85 58.06 -24.39
CA TYR A 15 12.97 57.12 -24.37
C TYR A 15 14.31 57.85 -24.27
N LEU A 16 14.51 58.90 -25.08
CA LEU A 16 15.73 59.71 -25.02
C LEU A 16 15.90 60.37 -23.65
N LEU A 17 14.82 60.92 -23.09
CA LEU A 17 14.82 61.53 -21.76
C LEU A 17 15.20 60.52 -20.68
N CYS A 18 14.69 59.30 -20.74
CA CYS A 18 15.07 58.20 -19.85
C CYS A 18 16.58 57.93 -19.95
N THR A 19 17.13 57.80 -21.16
CA THR A 19 18.57 57.58 -21.38
C THR A 19 19.42 58.73 -20.85
N VAL A 20 19.04 59.97 -21.14
CA VAL A 20 19.75 61.17 -20.67
C VAL A 20 19.67 61.28 -19.15
N GLY A 21 18.51 61.08 -18.55
CA GLY A 21 18.34 61.08 -17.10
C GLY A 21 19.22 60.01 -16.41
N SER A 22 19.30 58.81 -16.99
CA SER A 22 20.23 57.77 -16.53
C SER A 22 21.70 58.20 -16.57
N VAL A 23 22.10 58.97 -17.59
CA VAL A 23 23.47 59.52 -17.69
C VAL A 23 23.66 60.66 -16.68
N TYR A 24 22.68 61.53 -16.48
CA TYR A 24 22.73 62.63 -15.51
C TYR A 24 22.95 62.11 -14.08
N ILE A 25 22.27 61.02 -13.71
CA ILE A 25 22.47 60.36 -12.41
C ILE A 25 23.91 59.81 -12.31
N LYS A 26 24.40 59.13 -13.36
CA LYS A 26 25.77 58.59 -13.40
C LYS A 26 26.85 59.67 -13.32
N SER A 27 26.61 60.81 -13.95
CA SER A 27 27.52 61.96 -13.94
C SER A 27 27.44 62.76 -12.64
N LYS A 28 26.53 62.42 -11.72
CA LYS A 28 26.27 63.14 -10.46
C LYS A 28 25.95 64.63 -10.65
N GLU A 29 25.39 64.99 -11.80
CA GLU A 29 25.01 66.38 -12.12
C GLU A 29 23.73 66.83 -11.38
N ALA A 30 22.90 65.87 -10.97
CA ALA A 30 21.70 66.06 -10.17
C ALA A 30 21.50 64.87 -9.21
N PRO A 31 20.83 65.07 -8.05
CA PRO A 31 20.54 63.97 -7.13
C PRO A 31 19.66 62.91 -7.80
N ALA A 32 19.91 61.65 -7.47
CA ALA A 32 19.25 60.53 -8.12
C ALA A 32 17.74 60.58 -7.87
N LYS A 33 17.34 60.96 -6.66
CA LYS A 33 15.95 61.12 -6.24
C LYS A 33 15.14 62.03 -7.17
N ASP A 34 15.62 63.24 -7.44
CA ASP A 34 14.86 64.24 -8.20
C ASP A 34 14.72 63.80 -9.66
N VAL A 35 15.80 63.29 -10.26
CA VAL A 35 15.78 62.80 -11.64
C VAL A 35 14.86 61.60 -11.78
N LEU A 36 14.91 60.63 -10.86
CA LEU A 36 14.06 59.45 -10.89
C LEU A 36 12.58 59.82 -10.73
N LYS A 37 12.26 60.73 -9.81
CA LYS A 37 10.89 61.23 -9.61
C LYS A 37 10.36 61.92 -10.87
N ASP A 38 11.14 62.84 -11.44
CA ASP A 38 10.77 63.55 -12.68
C ASP A 38 10.57 62.57 -13.84
N LEU A 39 11.44 61.57 -13.99
CA LEU A 39 11.32 60.57 -15.06
C LEU A 39 10.02 59.74 -14.93
N VAL A 40 9.64 59.32 -13.73
CA VAL A 40 8.40 58.55 -13.51
C VAL A 40 7.16 59.39 -13.76
N GLU A 41 7.15 60.65 -13.30
CA GLU A 41 6.07 61.60 -13.54
C GLU A 41 5.95 61.94 -15.04
N MET A 42 7.08 62.14 -15.72
CA MET A 42 7.10 62.41 -17.15
C MET A 42 6.63 61.22 -18.00
N CYS A 43 6.86 59.99 -17.54
CA CYS A 43 6.33 58.79 -18.15
C CYS A 43 4.80 58.67 -18.01
N HIS A 44 4.16 59.41 -17.10
CA HIS A 44 2.69 59.46 -16.98
C HIS A 44 2.01 60.05 -18.23
N GLY A 45 2.74 60.81 -19.06
CA GLY A 45 2.20 61.35 -20.31
C GLY A 45 1.82 60.29 -21.35
N ILE A 46 2.30 59.04 -21.24
CA ILE A 46 2.00 57.95 -22.18
C ILE A 46 1.02 56.97 -21.55
N GLN A 47 -0.25 57.20 -21.84
CA GLN A 47 -1.36 56.38 -21.32
C GLN A 47 -1.73 55.19 -22.23
N HIS A 48 -1.05 55.03 -23.38
CA HIS A 48 -1.24 53.89 -24.26
C HIS A 48 -0.66 52.63 -23.61
N PRO A 49 -1.46 51.59 -23.32
CA PRO A 49 -1.02 50.42 -22.54
C PRO A 49 0.26 49.74 -23.00
N LEU A 50 0.32 49.27 -24.26
CA LEU A 50 1.49 48.55 -24.77
C LEU A 50 2.77 49.41 -24.75
N ARG A 51 2.70 50.60 -25.36
CA ARG A 51 3.82 51.55 -25.45
C ARG A 51 4.28 52.04 -24.08
N GLY A 52 3.34 52.32 -23.18
CA GLY A 52 3.63 52.75 -21.81
C GLY A 52 4.29 51.64 -20.99
N LEU A 53 3.84 50.39 -21.12
CA LEU A 53 4.47 49.24 -20.48
C LEU A 53 5.93 49.06 -20.92
N PHE A 54 6.20 49.12 -22.23
CA PHE A 54 7.58 49.00 -22.73
C PHE A 54 8.46 50.18 -22.32
N LEU A 55 7.93 51.41 -22.31
CA LEU A 55 8.69 52.58 -21.85
C LEU A 55 9.02 52.47 -20.36
N ARG A 56 8.05 52.08 -19.53
CA ARG A 56 8.25 51.94 -18.08
C ARG A 56 9.13 50.73 -17.72
N SER A 57 9.05 49.65 -18.49
CA SER A 57 10.00 48.54 -18.37
C SER A 57 11.41 48.97 -18.78
N TYR A 58 11.55 49.81 -19.80
CA TYR A 58 12.85 50.38 -20.17
C TYR A 58 13.39 51.29 -19.06
N LEU A 59 12.54 52.17 -18.50
CA LEU A 59 12.89 53.01 -17.35
C LEU A 59 13.42 52.18 -16.19
N SER A 60 12.72 51.10 -15.83
CA SER A 60 13.15 50.18 -14.75
C SER A 60 14.51 49.54 -15.04
N GLN A 61 14.75 49.14 -16.30
CA GLN A 61 16.01 48.52 -16.69
C GLN A 61 17.18 49.50 -16.64
N ILE A 62 16.98 50.74 -17.07
CA ILE A 62 18.03 51.76 -17.04
C ILE A 62 18.23 52.38 -15.66
N SER A 63 17.25 52.31 -14.75
CA SER A 63 17.41 52.87 -13.40
C SER A 63 17.93 51.85 -12.39
N LYS A 64 17.91 50.55 -12.71
CA LYS A 64 18.22 49.46 -11.78
C LYS A 64 19.57 49.62 -11.05
N ASP A 65 20.62 50.00 -11.76
CA ASP A 65 21.98 50.19 -11.22
C ASP A 65 22.22 51.57 -10.60
N LYS A 66 21.16 52.38 -10.42
CA LYS A 66 21.22 53.81 -10.08
C LYS A 66 20.22 54.21 -8.99
N LEU A 67 19.60 53.23 -8.34
CA LEU A 67 18.68 53.47 -7.24
C LEU A 67 19.48 53.83 -5.97
N PRO A 68 19.02 54.81 -5.18
CA PRO A 68 19.52 55.01 -3.82
C PRO A 68 19.27 53.75 -2.99
N ASP A 69 20.34 53.11 -2.52
CA ASP A 69 20.29 51.87 -1.74
C ASP A 69 21.41 51.92 -0.69
N VAL A 70 21.29 51.13 0.38
CA VAL A 70 22.24 51.15 1.50
C VAL A 70 23.62 50.75 1.02
N GLY A 71 24.60 51.64 1.16
CA GLY A 71 25.97 51.46 0.69
C GLY A 71 26.19 51.75 -0.81
N SER A 72 25.20 52.31 -1.52
CA SER A 72 25.33 52.67 -2.93
C SER A 72 25.99 54.04 -3.13
N GLU A 73 26.67 54.25 -4.26
CA GLU A 73 27.29 55.54 -4.60
C GLU A 73 26.30 56.70 -4.83
N TYR A 74 25.01 56.35 -4.84
CA TYR A 74 23.87 57.25 -5.04
C TYR A 74 23.10 57.47 -3.73
N GLU A 75 23.52 56.84 -2.62
CA GLU A 75 23.08 57.18 -1.27
C GLU A 75 23.73 58.52 -0.85
N GLY A 76 22.92 59.49 -0.47
CA GLY A 76 23.36 60.81 -0.03
C GLY A 76 22.56 61.30 1.17
N ASP A 77 22.99 62.40 1.80
CA ASP A 77 22.35 62.95 3.03
C ASP A 77 20.83 63.24 2.88
N THR A 78 20.34 63.38 1.64
CA THR A 78 18.92 63.64 1.30
C THR A 78 18.22 62.52 0.52
N ASP A 79 18.99 61.56 -0.01
CA ASP A 79 18.55 60.54 -0.95
C ASP A 79 18.55 59.20 -0.23
N THR A 80 17.35 58.77 0.17
CA THR A 80 17.17 57.59 1.02
C THR A 80 16.61 56.42 0.23
N ILE A 81 16.76 55.21 0.77
CA ILE A 81 16.13 54.02 0.20
C ILE A 81 14.61 54.15 0.05
N ASN A 82 13.95 54.95 0.89
CA ASN A 82 12.52 55.25 0.75
C ASN A 82 12.18 55.87 -0.61
N ASP A 83 13.07 56.69 -1.16
CA ASP A 83 12.88 57.33 -2.46
C ASP A 83 12.98 56.30 -3.60
N ALA A 84 13.87 55.30 -3.47
CA ALA A 84 13.94 54.18 -4.40
C ALA A 84 12.69 53.30 -4.32
N ILE A 85 12.21 52.97 -3.11
CA ILE A 85 10.98 52.20 -2.88
C ILE A 85 9.78 52.94 -3.49
N GLU A 86 9.63 54.24 -3.24
CA GLU A 86 8.54 55.06 -3.79
C GLU A 86 8.58 55.07 -5.32
N PHE A 87 9.75 55.28 -5.92
CA PHE A 87 9.94 55.25 -7.37
C PHE A 87 9.48 53.92 -7.97
N VAL A 88 9.93 52.79 -7.41
CA VAL A 88 9.59 51.47 -7.96
C VAL A 88 8.11 51.16 -7.74
N LEU A 89 7.54 51.48 -6.57
CA LEU A 89 6.11 51.26 -6.29
C LEU A 89 5.20 52.13 -7.14
N GLN A 90 5.57 53.39 -7.41
CA GLN A 90 4.84 54.27 -8.31
C GLN A 90 4.90 53.73 -9.74
N ASN A 91 6.07 53.28 -10.19
CA ASN A 91 6.20 52.69 -11.51
C ASN A 91 5.40 51.38 -11.64
N PHE A 92 5.45 50.51 -10.63
CA PHE A 92 4.64 49.30 -10.53
C PHE A 92 3.15 49.59 -10.61
N THR A 93 2.67 50.56 -9.84
CA THR A 93 1.25 50.98 -9.81
C THR A 93 0.78 51.40 -11.20
N GLU A 94 1.56 52.24 -11.89
CA GLU A 94 1.21 52.72 -13.23
C GLU A 94 1.30 51.60 -14.27
N MET A 95 2.29 50.71 -14.19
CA MET A 95 2.39 49.54 -15.06
C MET A 95 1.21 48.58 -14.86
N ASN A 96 0.80 48.31 -13.61
CA ASN A 96 -0.37 47.48 -13.33
C ASN A 96 -1.65 48.10 -13.91
N LYS A 97 -1.87 49.41 -13.74
CA LYS A 97 -3.01 50.12 -14.33
C LYS A 97 -3.03 50.03 -15.86
N LEU A 98 -1.88 50.23 -16.51
CA LEU A 98 -1.77 50.10 -17.97
C LEU A 98 -2.06 48.66 -18.42
N TRP A 99 -1.53 47.69 -17.70
CA TRP A 99 -1.72 46.28 -18.00
C TRP A 99 -3.17 45.82 -17.85
N VAL A 100 -3.87 46.26 -16.81
CA VAL A 100 -5.33 46.02 -16.66
C VAL A 100 -6.12 46.76 -17.73
N ARG A 101 -5.72 47.99 -18.09
CA ARG A 101 -6.36 48.75 -19.18
C ARG A 101 -6.29 48.03 -20.53
N MET A 102 -5.26 47.21 -20.79
CA MET A 102 -5.18 46.38 -21.99
C MET A 102 -6.42 45.47 -22.15
N GLN A 103 -7.02 45.02 -21.04
CA GLN A 103 -8.19 44.14 -21.08
C GLN A 103 -9.38 44.78 -21.81
N TYR A 104 -9.57 46.08 -21.56
CA TYR A 104 -10.74 46.84 -21.99
C TYR A 104 -10.51 47.65 -23.28
N GLN A 105 -9.30 47.61 -23.84
CA GLN A 105 -8.98 48.32 -25.07
C GLN A 105 -9.35 47.48 -26.30
N GLY A 106 -10.24 48.02 -27.16
CA GLY A 106 -10.57 47.42 -28.46
C GLY A 106 -11.85 46.58 -28.48
N PRO A 107 -12.18 45.95 -29.61
CA PRO A 107 -13.43 45.20 -29.79
C PRO A 107 -13.56 43.99 -28.85
N ILE A 108 -14.79 43.63 -28.50
CA ILE A 108 -15.10 42.52 -27.57
C ILE A 108 -14.61 41.17 -28.13
N GLY A 109 -14.71 40.96 -29.45
CA GLY A 109 -14.29 39.72 -30.11
C GLY A 109 -12.78 39.42 -30.05
N GLU A 110 -11.95 40.40 -29.68
CA GLU A 110 -10.50 40.24 -29.54
C GLU A 110 -10.06 40.04 -28.08
N ARG A 111 -10.99 39.87 -27.13
CA ARG A 111 -10.70 39.72 -25.70
C ARG A 111 -9.74 38.56 -25.41
N ASP A 112 -9.92 37.41 -26.06
CA ASP A 112 -9.07 36.23 -25.83
C ASP A 112 -7.65 36.44 -26.36
N LYS A 113 -7.52 37.10 -27.51
CA LYS A 113 -6.22 37.46 -28.07
C LYS A 113 -5.47 38.41 -27.14
N ARG A 114 -6.16 39.42 -26.59
CA ARG A 114 -5.59 40.32 -25.58
C ARG A 114 -5.22 39.61 -24.29
N GLY A 115 -6.01 38.62 -23.87
CA GLY A 115 -5.66 37.77 -22.72
C GLY A 115 -4.29 37.09 -22.90
N LYS A 116 -4.02 36.54 -24.10
CA LYS A 116 -2.72 35.95 -24.44
C LYS A 116 -1.59 36.98 -24.46
N GLU A 117 -1.78 38.10 -25.15
CA GLU A 117 -0.79 39.18 -25.19
C GLU A 117 -0.49 39.74 -23.78
N ARG A 118 -1.51 39.91 -22.93
CA ARG A 118 -1.36 40.31 -21.53
C ARG A 118 -0.57 39.29 -20.73
N SER A 119 -0.80 38.00 -20.97
CA SER A 119 -0.05 36.93 -20.32
C SER A 119 1.43 36.93 -20.71
N GLU A 120 1.77 37.27 -21.95
CA GLU A 120 3.17 37.38 -22.40
C GLU A 120 3.88 38.60 -21.78
N LEU A 121 3.12 39.67 -21.52
CA LEU A 121 3.67 40.93 -20.99
C LEU A 121 3.67 41.02 -19.46
N ARG A 122 3.14 40.01 -18.75
CA ARG A 122 3.04 40.00 -17.27
C ARG A 122 4.39 40.20 -16.59
N ASP A 123 5.45 39.62 -17.17
CA ASP A 123 6.82 39.70 -16.65
C ASP A 123 7.38 41.12 -16.65
N LEU A 124 6.87 42.01 -17.51
CA LEU A 124 7.26 43.42 -17.48
C LEU A 124 6.82 44.09 -16.17
N VAL A 125 5.63 43.73 -15.67
CA VAL A 125 5.11 44.25 -14.42
C VAL A 125 5.83 43.61 -13.23
N GLY A 126 6.00 42.28 -13.27
CA GLY A 126 6.67 41.50 -12.21
C GLY A 126 8.14 41.88 -11.97
N LYS A 127 8.85 42.36 -13.00
CA LYS A 127 10.22 42.89 -12.86
C LYS A 127 10.35 43.99 -11.81
N ASN A 128 9.32 44.81 -11.58
CA ASN A 128 9.37 45.84 -10.54
C ASN A 128 9.46 45.20 -9.14
N LEU A 129 8.72 44.11 -8.90
CA LEU A 129 8.78 43.38 -7.63
C LEU A 129 10.15 42.74 -7.43
N HIS A 130 10.74 42.23 -8.51
CA HIS A 130 12.10 41.68 -8.47
C HIS A 130 13.17 42.74 -8.19
N VAL A 131 12.98 43.98 -8.65
CA VAL A 131 13.87 45.08 -8.29
C VAL A 131 13.73 45.39 -6.79
N LEU A 132 12.50 45.42 -6.25
CA LEU A 132 12.29 45.64 -4.81
C LEU A 132 12.96 44.58 -3.93
N SER A 133 12.96 43.31 -4.36
CA SER A 133 13.63 42.23 -3.60
C SER A 133 15.15 42.23 -3.72
N GLN A 134 15.71 43.02 -4.63
CA GLN A 134 17.16 43.13 -4.85
C GLN A 134 17.78 44.34 -4.17
N LEU A 135 16.96 45.20 -3.56
CA LEU A 135 17.46 46.34 -2.78
C LEU A 135 17.91 45.83 -1.42
N ASP A 136 19.18 46.03 -1.10
CA ASP A 136 19.82 45.48 0.09
C ASP A 136 19.26 46.14 1.38
N GLY A 137 18.82 47.40 1.33
CA GLY A 137 18.22 48.05 2.50
C GLY A 137 16.72 47.79 2.69
N VAL A 138 16.08 46.92 1.89
CA VAL A 138 14.68 46.51 2.15
C VAL A 138 14.67 45.47 3.26
N ASP A 139 14.79 45.96 4.49
CA ASP A 139 14.70 45.17 5.71
C ASP A 139 13.26 44.68 5.95
N LEU A 140 13.11 43.71 6.85
CA LEU A 140 11.83 43.12 7.21
C LEU A 140 10.78 44.17 7.64
N ASP A 141 11.17 45.16 8.43
CA ASP A 141 10.26 46.20 8.92
C ASP A 141 9.76 47.09 7.79
N MET A 142 10.65 47.46 6.85
CA MET A 142 10.31 48.25 5.67
C MET A 142 9.37 47.47 4.75
N TYR A 143 9.62 46.16 4.60
CA TYR A 143 8.75 45.29 3.83
C TYR A 143 7.35 45.19 4.43
N LYS A 144 7.26 44.98 5.75
CA LYS A 144 6.02 44.80 6.50
C LYS A 144 5.15 46.06 6.54
N GLU A 145 5.75 47.22 6.82
CA GLU A 145 5.03 48.48 7.03
C GLU A 145 4.70 49.21 5.71
N ILE A 146 5.57 49.12 4.70
CA ILE A 146 5.49 49.98 3.51
C ILE A 146 5.30 49.17 2.23
N VAL A 147 6.19 48.23 1.92
CA VAL A 147 6.25 47.60 0.60
C VAL A 147 5.06 46.66 0.38
N LEU A 148 4.86 45.69 1.27
CA LEU A 148 3.81 44.68 1.11
C LEU A 148 2.40 45.29 1.12
N PRO A 149 2.02 46.17 2.08
CA PRO A 149 0.67 46.76 2.09
C PRO A 149 0.36 47.52 0.80
N ARG A 150 1.31 48.30 0.27
CA ARG A 150 1.11 49.06 -0.97
C ARG A 150 0.98 48.15 -2.20
N ILE A 151 1.74 47.06 -2.28
CA ILE A 151 1.59 46.09 -3.36
C ILE A 151 0.21 45.42 -3.27
N LEU A 152 -0.17 44.93 -2.09
CA LEU A 152 -1.45 44.25 -1.88
C LEU A 152 -2.64 45.16 -2.14
N GLU A 153 -2.56 46.44 -1.78
CA GLU A 153 -3.57 47.44 -2.12
C GLU A 153 -3.79 47.49 -3.65
N GLN A 154 -2.72 47.51 -4.45
CA GLN A 154 -2.84 47.50 -5.91
C GLN A 154 -3.42 46.18 -6.44
N VAL A 155 -3.06 45.05 -5.84
CA VAL A 155 -3.58 43.73 -6.24
C VAL A 155 -5.08 43.61 -5.94
N VAL A 156 -5.52 44.00 -4.75
CA VAL A 156 -6.95 43.93 -4.37
C VAL A 156 -7.77 44.91 -5.21
N ASN A 157 -7.28 46.14 -5.39
CA ASN A 157 -8.02 47.19 -6.10
C ASN A 157 -8.08 47.00 -7.62
N CYS A 158 -7.17 46.22 -8.23
CA CYS A 158 -7.15 46.08 -9.69
C CYS A 158 -8.34 45.30 -10.25
N LYS A 159 -8.98 44.44 -9.44
CA LYS A 159 -10.19 43.67 -9.77
C LYS A 159 -10.12 42.92 -11.11
N ASP A 160 -8.92 42.51 -11.53
CA ASP A 160 -8.67 41.77 -12.76
C ASP A 160 -8.07 40.39 -12.43
N GLU A 161 -8.71 39.33 -12.94
CA GLU A 161 -8.40 37.94 -12.62
C GLU A 161 -6.94 37.57 -12.92
N LEU A 162 -6.47 37.90 -14.13
CA LEU A 162 -5.14 37.53 -14.60
C LEU A 162 -4.06 38.32 -13.84
N ALA A 163 -4.32 39.59 -13.54
CA ALA A 163 -3.42 40.42 -12.76
C ALA A 163 -3.33 39.96 -11.30
N GLN A 164 -4.46 39.69 -10.66
CA GLN A 164 -4.50 39.22 -9.28
C GLN A 164 -3.79 37.89 -9.11
N HIS A 165 -4.05 36.92 -10.00
CA HIS A 165 -3.39 35.63 -9.97
C HIS A 165 -1.86 35.76 -10.09
N TYR A 166 -1.38 36.44 -11.14
CA TYR A 166 0.05 36.58 -11.41
C TYR A 166 0.78 37.39 -10.33
N LEU A 167 0.22 38.52 -9.89
CA LEU A 167 0.89 39.38 -8.92
C LEU A 167 1.02 38.71 -7.55
N MET A 168 -0.01 37.99 -7.11
CA MET A 168 0.09 37.22 -5.86
C MET A 168 1.14 36.11 -5.96
N ASP A 169 1.17 35.37 -7.08
CA ASP A 169 2.20 34.35 -7.33
C ASP A 169 3.61 34.97 -7.37
N CYS A 170 3.74 36.13 -8.02
CA CYS A 170 5.01 36.85 -8.10
C CYS A 170 5.49 37.33 -6.72
N ILE A 171 4.61 37.83 -5.84
CA ILE A 171 4.96 38.18 -4.45
C ILE A 171 5.52 36.95 -3.73
N ILE A 172 4.82 35.81 -3.84
CA ILE A 172 5.23 34.58 -3.18
C ILE A 172 6.57 34.10 -3.71
N GLN A 173 6.84 34.18 -5.01
CA GLN A 173 8.09 33.70 -5.62
C GLN A 173 9.29 34.61 -5.37
N VAL A 174 9.09 35.94 -5.42
CA VAL A 174 10.18 36.92 -5.45
C VAL A 174 10.74 37.21 -4.06
N PHE A 175 9.89 37.31 -3.03
CA PHE A 175 10.32 37.65 -1.68
C PHE A 175 10.75 36.40 -0.87
N PRO A 176 11.64 36.56 0.13
CA PRO A 176 12.14 35.46 0.95
C PRO A 176 11.09 34.92 1.93
N ASP A 177 11.26 33.66 2.36
CA ASP A 177 10.32 32.94 3.23
C ASP A 177 10.16 33.55 4.61
N GLU A 178 11.24 34.12 5.15
CA GLU A 178 11.26 34.82 6.44
C GLU A 178 10.31 36.03 6.43
N TYR A 179 10.25 36.75 5.32
CA TYR A 179 9.33 37.89 5.17
C TYR A 179 7.88 37.41 5.09
N HIS A 180 7.62 36.32 4.37
CA HIS A 180 6.29 35.72 4.29
C HIS A 180 5.78 35.22 5.63
N LEU A 181 6.66 34.65 6.47
CA LEU A 181 6.29 34.18 7.81
C LEU A 181 5.85 35.34 8.72
N GLN A 182 6.63 36.41 8.76
CA GLN A 182 6.38 37.56 9.63
C GLN A 182 5.24 38.47 9.14
N THR A 183 4.92 38.40 7.84
CA THR A 183 3.82 39.15 7.22
C THR A 183 2.62 38.29 6.84
N LEU A 184 2.58 37.04 7.32
CA LEU A 184 1.58 36.04 6.94
C LEU A 184 0.15 36.55 7.12
N GLU A 185 -0.14 37.27 8.19
CA GLU A 185 -1.47 37.83 8.45
C GLU A 185 -1.89 38.86 7.39
N THR A 186 -1.00 39.81 7.08
CA THR A 186 -1.23 40.83 6.06
C THR A 186 -1.42 40.21 4.69
N LEU A 187 -0.53 39.28 4.30
CA LEU A 187 -0.61 38.56 3.02
C LEU A 187 -1.89 37.73 2.90
N LEU A 188 -2.22 36.97 3.95
CA LEU A 188 -3.40 36.10 3.94
C LEU A 188 -4.72 36.88 3.94
N SER A 189 -4.75 38.08 4.53
CA SER A 189 -5.94 38.95 4.54
C SER A 189 -6.38 39.42 3.15
N ALA A 190 -5.48 39.40 2.17
CA ALA A 190 -5.77 39.81 0.80
C ALA A 190 -6.53 38.73 0.00
N PHE A 191 -6.31 37.43 0.29
CA PHE A 191 -6.90 36.34 -0.50
C PHE A 191 -8.44 36.33 -0.54
N PRO A 192 -9.17 36.52 0.58
CA PRO A 192 -10.63 36.61 0.55
C PRO A 192 -11.18 37.82 -0.23
N GLN A 193 -10.34 38.83 -0.50
CA GLN A 193 -10.74 40.06 -1.21
C GLN A 193 -10.50 39.96 -2.72
N LEU A 194 -9.86 38.91 -3.20
CA LEU A 194 -9.63 38.67 -4.63
C LEU A 194 -10.94 38.31 -5.34
N GLN A 195 -10.94 38.48 -6.66
CA GLN A 195 -12.09 38.08 -7.48
C GLN A 195 -12.37 36.57 -7.33
N PRO A 196 -13.63 36.14 -7.20
CA PRO A 196 -13.97 34.72 -7.08
C PRO A 196 -13.53 33.85 -8.27
N THR A 197 -13.29 34.47 -9.44
CA THR A 197 -12.82 33.77 -10.64
C THR A 197 -11.32 33.44 -10.60
N VAL A 198 -10.56 34.03 -9.69
CA VAL A 198 -9.13 33.74 -9.51
C VAL A 198 -8.95 32.33 -8.96
N ASP A 199 -8.09 31.52 -9.60
CA ASP A 199 -7.77 30.17 -9.13
C ASP A 199 -6.83 30.23 -7.92
N ILE A 200 -7.37 30.61 -6.75
CA ILE A 200 -6.60 30.85 -5.51
C ILE A 200 -5.78 29.62 -5.10
N LYS A 201 -6.23 28.40 -5.42
CA LYS A 201 -5.50 27.17 -5.09
C LYS A 201 -4.08 27.16 -5.66
N THR A 202 -3.89 27.73 -6.85
CA THR A 202 -2.61 27.73 -7.58
C THR A 202 -1.61 28.71 -6.99
N VAL A 203 -2.04 29.56 -6.06
CA VAL A 203 -1.23 30.57 -5.39
C VAL A 203 -1.03 30.18 -3.92
N LEU A 204 -2.12 29.81 -3.25
CA LEU A 204 -2.08 29.46 -1.83
C LEU A 204 -1.41 28.09 -1.58
N SER A 205 -1.53 27.12 -2.50
CA SER A 205 -0.82 25.83 -2.35
C SER A 205 0.70 25.98 -2.44
N PRO A 206 1.27 26.67 -3.46
CA PRO A 206 2.71 26.94 -3.48
C PRO A 206 3.22 27.71 -2.27
N LEU A 207 2.45 28.67 -1.72
CA LEU A 207 2.83 29.36 -0.48
C LEU A 207 2.97 28.35 0.68
N MET A 208 1.97 27.50 0.89
CA MET A 208 2.01 26.47 1.94
C MET A 208 3.15 25.47 1.72
N ASP A 209 3.37 25.03 0.48
CA ASP A 209 4.47 24.12 0.13
C ASP A 209 5.84 24.76 0.39
N ARG A 210 6.00 26.03 0.04
CA ARG A 210 7.24 26.78 0.23
C ARG A 210 7.56 26.97 1.71
N LEU A 211 6.57 27.40 2.51
CA LEU A 211 6.70 27.49 3.97
C LEU A 211 6.96 26.12 4.62
N SER A 212 6.31 25.07 4.11
CA SER A 212 6.49 23.69 4.56
C SER A 212 7.89 23.15 4.25
N ASN A 213 8.49 23.54 3.11
CA ASN A 213 9.87 23.22 2.77
C ASN A 213 10.86 24.03 3.61
N TYR A 214 10.58 25.31 3.83
CA TYR A 214 11.41 26.18 4.68
C TYR A 214 11.48 25.65 6.12
N ALA A 215 10.35 25.25 6.70
CA ALA A 215 10.31 24.59 8.01
C ALA A 215 11.09 23.26 8.05
N ALA A 216 11.17 22.53 6.92
CA ALA A 216 11.95 21.30 6.83
C ALA A 216 13.46 21.54 6.70
N SER A 217 13.86 22.64 6.07
CA SER A 217 15.28 23.02 5.90
C SER A 217 15.88 23.64 7.16
N SER A 218 15.09 24.39 7.94
CA SER A 218 15.57 25.17 9.08
C SER A 218 14.79 24.86 10.36
N THR A 219 15.24 23.84 11.09
CA THR A 219 14.62 23.40 12.37
C THR A 219 14.60 24.50 13.43
N GLU A 220 15.51 25.48 13.36
CA GLU A 220 15.61 26.62 14.27
C GLU A 220 14.44 27.61 14.15
N VAL A 221 13.72 27.60 13.03
CA VAL A 221 12.62 28.53 12.74
C VAL A 221 11.26 27.96 13.19
N LEU A 222 11.18 26.68 13.56
CA LEU A 222 9.95 26.03 14.05
C LEU A 222 9.28 26.78 15.23
N PRO A 223 10.01 27.34 16.22
CA PRO A 223 9.41 28.15 17.28
C PRO A 223 8.76 29.44 16.75
N GLU A 224 9.28 30.03 15.68
CA GLU A 224 8.71 31.24 15.07
C GLU A 224 7.38 30.94 14.38
N PHE A 225 7.26 29.77 13.73
CA PHE A 225 5.98 29.30 13.18
C PHE A 225 4.91 29.08 14.25
N LEU A 226 5.31 28.59 15.42
CA LEU A 226 4.45 28.41 16.58
C LEU A 226 4.00 29.76 17.15
N GLN A 227 4.93 30.70 17.31
CA GLN A 227 4.64 32.06 17.80
C GLN A 227 3.76 32.86 16.83
N ALA A 228 3.95 32.66 15.52
CA ALA A 228 3.17 33.32 14.48
C ALA A 228 1.75 32.74 14.30
N GLU A 229 1.40 31.67 15.04
CA GLU A 229 0.13 30.93 14.92
C GLU A 229 -0.19 30.56 13.46
N ALA A 230 0.84 30.18 12.69
CA ALA A 230 0.74 30.05 11.24
C ALA A 230 -0.37 29.07 10.81
N PHE A 231 -0.56 27.97 11.54
CA PHE A 231 -1.64 27.02 11.30
C PHE A 231 -3.03 27.65 11.44
N ALA A 232 -3.30 28.36 12.55
CA ALA A 232 -4.61 28.96 12.80
C ALA A 232 -4.94 30.02 11.74
N LYS A 233 -3.94 30.82 11.34
CA LYS A 233 -4.08 31.83 10.29
C LYS A 233 -4.37 31.20 8.93
N LEU A 234 -3.58 30.19 8.53
CA LEU A 234 -3.78 29.47 7.26
C LEU A 234 -5.12 28.72 7.23
N SER A 235 -5.48 28.01 8.30
CA SER A 235 -6.74 27.29 8.42
C SER A 235 -7.94 28.24 8.33
N SER A 236 -7.91 29.37 9.04
CA SER A 236 -8.96 30.39 8.98
C SER A 236 -9.12 30.97 7.57
N VAL A 237 -8.00 31.23 6.88
CA VAL A 237 -8.04 31.83 5.54
C VAL A 237 -8.49 30.82 4.49
N VAL A 238 -8.05 29.56 4.56
CA VAL A 238 -8.56 28.48 3.70
C VAL A 238 -10.08 28.36 3.87
N GLY A 239 -10.60 28.36 5.10
CA GLY A 239 -12.03 28.38 5.37
C GLY A 239 -12.75 29.58 4.72
N LYS A 240 -12.27 30.80 4.98
CA LYS A 240 -12.84 32.05 4.41
C LYS A 240 -12.81 32.07 2.88
N VAL A 241 -11.73 31.59 2.26
CA VAL A 241 -11.59 31.51 0.80
C VAL A 241 -12.58 30.52 0.20
N ILE A 242 -12.74 29.35 0.83
CA ILE A 242 -13.69 28.32 0.40
C ILE A 242 -15.14 28.79 0.56
N GLU A 243 -15.43 29.64 1.54
CA GLU A 243 -16.75 30.28 1.73
C GLU A 243 -16.99 31.43 0.74
N ALA A 244 -15.98 32.26 0.47
CA ALA A 244 -16.07 33.37 -0.47
C ALA A 244 -16.24 32.91 -1.93
N GLN A 245 -15.68 31.77 -2.31
CA GLN A 245 -15.83 31.18 -3.63
C GLN A 245 -16.96 30.15 -3.68
N VAL A 246 -18.18 30.62 -3.95
CA VAL A 246 -19.40 29.78 -4.04
C VAL A 246 -19.28 28.68 -5.11
N ASP A 247 -18.61 28.98 -6.23
CA ASP A 247 -18.44 28.07 -7.38
C ASP A 247 -17.13 27.27 -7.36
N MET A 248 -16.38 27.26 -6.25
CA MET A 248 -15.10 26.54 -6.19
C MET A 248 -15.31 25.03 -6.45
N PRO A 249 -14.57 24.42 -7.40
CA PRO A 249 -14.58 22.98 -7.61
C PRO A 249 -14.11 22.23 -6.35
N ILE A 250 -14.71 21.06 -6.08
CA ILE A 250 -14.36 20.23 -4.91
C ILE A 250 -12.88 19.86 -4.93
N PHE A 251 -12.34 19.53 -6.11
CA PHE A 251 -10.92 19.32 -6.34
C PHE A 251 -10.07 20.48 -5.79
N GLY A 252 -10.46 21.74 -6.04
CA GLY A 252 -9.73 22.91 -5.56
C GLY A 252 -9.71 23.02 -4.03
N ALA A 253 -10.86 22.79 -3.39
CA ALA A 253 -10.95 22.80 -1.93
C ALA A 253 -10.12 21.68 -1.28
N ILE A 254 -10.19 20.45 -1.83
CA ILE A 254 -9.42 19.31 -1.32
C ILE A 254 -7.92 19.56 -1.52
N THR A 255 -7.48 20.10 -2.66
CA THR A 255 -6.06 20.44 -2.86
C THR A 255 -5.57 21.44 -1.82
N LEU A 256 -6.37 22.44 -1.44
CA LEU A 256 -6.02 23.34 -0.35
C LEU A 256 -5.89 22.61 0.99
N TYR A 257 -6.80 21.68 1.30
CA TYR A 257 -6.72 20.85 2.50
C TYR A 257 -5.51 19.91 2.49
N VAL A 258 -5.13 19.34 1.35
CA VAL A 258 -3.93 18.50 1.19
C VAL A 258 -2.66 19.31 1.49
N SER A 259 -2.56 20.51 0.92
CA SER A 259 -1.42 21.41 1.16
C SER A 259 -1.36 21.86 2.62
N LEU A 260 -2.50 22.19 3.23
CA LEU A 260 -2.60 22.54 4.66
C LEU A 260 -2.24 21.36 5.57
N LEU A 261 -2.68 20.15 5.22
CA LEU A 261 -2.35 18.94 5.97
C LEU A 261 -0.86 18.62 5.86
N THR A 262 -0.29 18.73 4.66
CA THR A 262 1.15 18.52 4.44
C THR A 262 1.98 19.52 5.25
N PHE A 263 1.59 20.79 5.28
CA PHE A 263 2.18 21.81 6.13
C PHE A 263 2.10 21.43 7.62
N THR A 264 0.91 21.03 8.09
CA THR A 264 0.64 20.67 9.49
C THR A 264 1.46 19.45 9.93
N LEU A 265 1.52 18.40 9.11
CA LEU A 265 2.28 17.18 9.39
C LEU A 265 3.79 17.42 9.47
N ARG A 266 4.30 18.49 8.84
CA ARG A 266 5.72 18.85 8.92
C ARG A 266 6.06 19.70 10.14
N ILE A 267 5.20 20.67 10.47
CA ILE A 267 5.49 21.65 11.53
C ILE A 267 4.96 21.18 12.90
N HIS A 268 3.83 20.49 12.92
CA HIS A 268 3.18 19.98 14.14
C HIS A 268 2.90 18.46 14.04
N PRO A 269 3.94 17.61 13.97
CA PRO A 269 3.74 16.17 13.86
C PRO A 269 3.04 15.56 15.08
N GLU A 270 3.08 16.19 16.27
CA GLU A 270 2.47 15.62 17.48
C GLU A 270 1.01 16.06 17.70
N ARG A 271 0.53 17.08 16.97
CA ARG A 271 -0.81 17.65 17.17
C ARG A 271 -1.83 16.99 16.26
N LEU A 272 -2.34 15.85 16.70
CA LEU A 272 -3.42 15.12 16.03
C LEU A 272 -4.72 15.94 15.90
N ASP A 273 -4.99 16.85 16.85
CA ASP A 273 -6.17 17.72 16.80
C ASP A 273 -6.25 18.54 15.52
N TYR A 274 -5.11 19.05 15.04
CA TYR A 274 -5.05 19.87 13.83
C TYR A 274 -5.26 19.05 12.57
N VAL A 275 -4.74 17.82 12.55
CA VAL A 275 -5.00 16.86 11.46
C VAL A 275 -6.48 16.52 11.41
N ASP A 276 -7.08 16.20 12.57
CA ASP A 276 -8.49 15.87 12.66
C ASP A 276 -9.40 17.06 12.28
N GLN A 277 -9.03 18.29 12.65
CA GLN A 277 -9.75 19.50 12.26
C GLN A 277 -9.79 19.68 10.74
N ILE A 278 -8.67 19.42 10.02
CA ILE A 278 -8.64 19.50 8.56
C ILE A 278 -9.51 18.41 7.94
N LEU A 279 -9.44 17.18 8.47
CA LEU A 279 -10.28 16.08 8.00
C LEU A 279 -11.77 16.39 8.24
N GLY A 280 -12.13 16.92 9.40
CA GLY A 280 -13.48 17.38 9.72
C GLY A 280 -13.97 18.47 8.76
N ALA A 281 -13.14 19.49 8.47
CA ALA A 281 -13.46 20.52 7.49
C ALA A 281 -13.62 19.96 6.06
N CYS A 282 -12.89 18.89 5.72
CA CYS A 282 -13.07 18.15 4.48
C CYS A 282 -14.42 17.42 4.47
N VAL A 283 -14.76 16.69 5.55
CA VAL A 283 -16.06 16.01 5.71
C VAL A 283 -17.22 17.01 5.60
N GLU A 284 -17.14 18.17 6.25
CA GLU A 284 -18.18 19.20 6.14
C GLU A 284 -18.37 19.67 4.69
N LYS A 285 -17.28 19.84 3.92
CA LYS A 285 -17.38 20.24 2.51
C LYS A 285 -17.92 19.10 1.64
N LEU A 286 -17.56 17.85 1.92
CA LEU A 286 -18.03 16.67 1.20
C LEU A 286 -19.49 16.36 1.51
N SER A 287 -19.95 16.51 2.75
CA SER A 287 -21.33 16.25 3.18
C SER A 287 -22.38 17.11 2.44
N ARG A 288 -21.97 18.27 1.92
CA ARG A 288 -22.82 19.17 1.14
C ARG A 288 -23.12 18.64 -0.28
N LYS A 289 -22.48 17.55 -0.74
CA LYS A 289 -22.73 16.91 -2.05
C LYS A 289 -22.83 15.39 -1.91
N THR A 290 -23.81 14.79 -2.60
CA THR A 290 -24.25 13.42 -2.33
C THR A 290 -23.31 12.32 -2.86
N LYS A 291 -22.54 12.53 -3.93
CA LYS A 291 -21.49 11.62 -4.42
C LYS A 291 -20.38 12.37 -5.20
N LEU A 292 -19.14 11.92 -5.03
CA LEU A 292 -17.96 12.41 -5.78
C LEU A 292 -17.84 11.64 -7.10
N GLU A 293 -18.11 12.29 -8.24
CA GLU A 293 -17.92 11.70 -9.58
C GLU A 293 -16.60 12.18 -10.25
N ASP A 294 -15.92 13.18 -9.68
CA ASP A 294 -14.71 13.75 -10.26
C ASP A 294 -13.45 12.94 -9.90
N SER A 295 -12.88 12.25 -10.90
CA SER A 295 -11.63 11.47 -10.79
C SER A 295 -10.43 12.29 -10.30
N LYS A 296 -10.41 13.62 -10.52
CA LYS A 296 -9.33 14.47 -10.00
C LYS A 296 -9.49 14.68 -8.50
N ALA A 297 -10.73 14.87 -8.03
CA ALA A 297 -11.03 15.05 -6.61
C ALA A 297 -10.73 13.77 -5.82
N THR A 298 -11.08 12.59 -6.35
CA THR A 298 -10.79 11.31 -5.67
C THR A 298 -9.29 11.07 -5.50
N LYS A 299 -8.47 11.37 -6.52
CA LYS A 299 -7.00 11.32 -6.40
C LYS A 299 -6.45 12.23 -5.30
N GLN A 300 -7.03 13.42 -5.12
CA GLN A 300 -6.62 14.33 -4.06
C GLN A 300 -7.06 13.85 -2.67
N ILE A 301 -8.22 13.20 -2.55
CA ILE A 301 -8.64 12.58 -1.29
C ILE A 301 -7.72 11.42 -0.91
N VAL A 302 -7.30 10.60 -1.89
CA VAL A 302 -6.29 9.56 -1.66
C VAL A 302 -4.98 10.18 -1.17
N ALA A 303 -4.53 11.29 -1.76
CA ALA A 303 -3.34 12.01 -1.28
C ALA A 303 -3.53 12.56 0.14
N LEU A 304 -4.71 13.11 0.45
CA LEU A 304 -5.07 13.61 1.79
C LEU A 304 -4.99 12.51 2.85
N LEU A 305 -5.53 11.32 2.57
CA LEU A 305 -5.53 10.19 3.50
C LEU A 305 -4.17 9.48 3.56
N SER A 306 -3.38 9.52 2.48
CA SER A 306 -2.04 8.91 2.44
C SER A 306 -1.00 9.72 3.20
N ALA A 307 -1.12 11.06 3.22
CA ALA A 307 -0.12 11.93 3.84
C ALA A 307 0.11 11.65 5.35
N PRO A 308 -0.93 11.46 6.19
CA PRO A 308 -0.74 11.05 7.59
C PRO A 308 -0.05 9.69 7.71
N LEU A 309 -0.43 8.71 6.87
CA LEU A 309 0.14 7.37 6.91
C LEU A 309 1.63 7.36 6.57
N GLU A 310 2.07 8.18 5.61
CA GLU A 310 3.48 8.28 5.24
C GLU A 310 4.32 8.91 6.37
N LYS A 311 3.75 9.84 7.13
CA LYS A 311 4.46 10.56 8.19
C LYS A 311 4.47 9.80 9.52
N TYR A 312 3.34 9.22 9.91
CA TYR A 312 3.22 8.46 11.14
C TYR A 312 3.77 7.05 10.96
N LYS A 313 4.78 6.69 11.75
CA LYS A 313 5.34 5.33 11.76
C LYS A 313 4.35 4.30 12.32
N ASP A 314 3.41 4.74 13.14
CA ASP A 314 2.38 3.90 13.72
C ASP A 314 1.01 4.29 13.17
N ILE A 315 0.33 3.32 12.55
CA ILE A 315 -1.02 3.49 11.99
C ILE A 315 -2.05 3.65 13.11
N SER A 316 -1.71 3.23 14.33
CA SER A 316 -2.57 3.38 15.49
C SER A 316 -2.97 4.85 15.72
N THR A 317 -2.10 5.82 15.41
CA THR A 317 -2.42 7.25 15.55
C THR A 317 -3.38 7.76 14.48
N ALA A 318 -3.35 7.18 13.28
CA ALA A 318 -4.30 7.49 12.21
C ALA A 318 -5.67 6.86 12.45
N LEU A 319 -5.70 5.65 13.04
CA LEU A 319 -6.94 4.97 13.44
C LEU A 319 -7.65 5.65 14.60
N ASP A 320 -6.91 6.34 15.47
CA ASP A 320 -7.47 7.09 16.60
C ASP A 320 -8.13 8.43 16.15
N LEU A 321 -8.02 8.82 14.87
CA LEU A 321 -8.64 10.03 14.32
C LEU A 321 -10.13 9.79 13.99
N PRO A 322 -11.07 10.51 14.61
CA PRO A 322 -12.50 10.27 14.44
C PRO A 322 -13.02 10.64 13.05
N ASN A 323 -12.47 11.66 12.39
CA ASN A 323 -12.93 12.07 11.06
C ASN A 323 -12.29 11.27 9.92
N TYR A 324 -11.27 10.44 10.19
CA TYR A 324 -10.59 9.66 9.15
C TYR A 324 -11.52 8.60 8.49
N PRO A 325 -12.25 7.76 9.25
CA PRO A 325 -13.24 6.83 8.67
C PRO A 325 -14.35 7.56 7.91
N LEU A 326 -14.79 8.72 8.39
CA LEU A 326 -15.87 9.49 7.76
C LEU A 326 -15.49 9.98 6.36
N VAL A 327 -14.24 10.40 6.14
CA VAL A 327 -13.76 10.76 4.79
C VAL A 327 -13.78 9.54 3.86
N MET A 328 -13.42 8.36 4.39
CA MET A 328 -13.35 7.12 3.61
C MET A 328 -14.74 6.61 3.15
N ASP A 329 -15.80 6.90 3.91
CA ASP A 329 -17.19 6.56 3.54
C ASP A 329 -17.72 7.34 2.33
N TYR A 330 -17.11 8.49 1.99
CA TYR A 330 -17.46 9.26 0.78
C TYR A 330 -16.76 8.78 -0.49
N LEU A 331 -15.81 7.84 -0.39
CA LEU A 331 -15.10 7.28 -1.53
C LEU A 331 -15.97 6.26 -2.28
N ASP A 332 -15.79 6.19 -3.60
CA ASP A 332 -16.32 5.10 -4.41
C ASP A 332 -15.57 3.78 -4.12
N ILE A 333 -16.25 2.67 -4.39
CA ILE A 333 -15.75 1.31 -4.11
C ILE A 333 -14.33 1.07 -4.66
N PRO A 334 -13.97 1.42 -5.92
CA PRO A 334 -12.62 1.14 -6.41
C PRO A 334 -11.56 2.02 -5.71
N THR A 335 -11.85 3.29 -5.42
CA THR A 335 -10.89 4.14 -4.69
C THR A 335 -10.75 3.70 -3.24
N ASN A 336 -11.82 3.19 -2.61
CA ASN A 336 -11.77 2.60 -1.27
C ASN A 336 -10.82 1.38 -1.25
N LYS A 337 -10.86 0.51 -2.27
CA LYS A 337 -9.91 -0.61 -2.42
C LYS A 337 -8.46 -0.12 -2.55
N VAL A 338 -8.21 0.88 -3.40
CA VAL A 338 -6.85 1.47 -3.56
C VAL A 338 -6.34 2.02 -2.23
N MET A 339 -7.18 2.76 -1.50
CA MET A 339 -6.79 3.33 -0.21
C MET A 339 -6.56 2.25 0.85
N ALA A 340 -7.39 1.21 0.88
CA ALA A 340 -7.21 0.06 1.76
C ALA A 340 -5.88 -0.65 1.47
N MET A 341 -5.49 -0.81 0.20
CA MET A 341 -4.18 -1.34 -0.18
C MET A 341 -3.02 -0.45 0.27
N VAL A 342 -3.15 0.88 0.17
CA VAL A 342 -2.14 1.83 0.69
C VAL A 342 -1.97 1.68 2.20
N ILE A 343 -3.07 1.54 2.95
CA ILE A 343 -3.03 1.28 4.40
C ILE A 343 -2.27 -0.03 4.67
N ILE A 344 -2.63 -1.13 4.01
CA ILE A 344 -1.99 -2.44 4.22
C ILE A 344 -0.48 -2.38 3.87
N GLN A 345 -0.11 -1.77 2.75
CA GLN A 345 1.29 -1.59 2.36
C GLN A 345 2.07 -0.75 3.36
N ASN A 346 1.47 0.30 3.92
CA ASN A 346 2.10 1.09 4.97
C ASN A 346 2.33 0.25 6.24
N MET A 347 1.33 -0.54 6.66
CA MET A 347 1.48 -1.46 7.80
C MET A 347 2.66 -2.40 7.58
N MET A 348 2.75 -2.98 6.37
CA MET A 348 3.80 -3.91 6.00
C MET A 348 5.19 -3.26 6.01
N LYS A 349 5.32 -2.03 5.49
CA LYS A 349 6.59 -1.29 5.48
C LYS A 349 7.09 -0.97 6.89
N ASN A 350 6.19 -0.58 7.79
CA ASN A 350 6.54 -0.15 9.14
C ASN A 350 6.53 -1.32 10.17
N THR A 351 6.09 -2.51 9.77
CA THR A 351 5.92 -3.68 10.66
C THR A 351 5.09 -3.39 11.93
N THR A 352 4.10 -2.51 11.80
CA THR A 352 3.23 -2.08 12.91
C THR A 352 2.40 -3.26 13.40
N ARG A 353 2.50 -3.57 14.71
CA ARG A 353 1.71 -4.63 15.34
C ARG A 353 0.50 -4.00 16.02
N ILE A 354 -0.70 -4.38 15.58
CA ILE A 354 -1.94 -4.02 16.25
C ILE A 354 -2.22 -5.06 17.33
N SER A 355 -2.25 -4.61 18.59
CA SER A 355 -2.40 -5.48 19.76
C SER A 355 -3.81 -5.51 20.35
N THR A 356 -4.69 -4.55 20.02
CA THR A 356 -6.02 -4.41 20.63
C THR A 356 -7.15 -4.76 19.66
N ALA A 357 -8.15 -5.50 20.13
CA ALA A 357 -9.31 -5.92 19.32
C ALA A 357 -10.10 -4.75 18.73
N ASP A 358 -10.27 -3.65 19.47
CA ASP A 358 -11.05 -2.48 19.00
C ASP A 358 -10.38 -1.79 17.80
N LYS A 359 -9.04 -1.68 17.82
CA LYS A 359 -8.26 -1.15 16.68
C LYS A 359 -8.31 -2.09 15.47
N VAL A 360 -8.40 -3.41 15.70
CA VAL A 360 -8.60 -4.37 14.61
C VAL A 360 -9.99 -4.21 14.01
N GLU A 361 -11.03 -4.05 14.83
CA GLU A 361 -12.40 -3.80 14.35
C GLU A 361 -12.45 -2.53 13.48
N ALA A 362 -11.87 -1.43 13.95
CA ALA A 362 -11.78 -0.18 13.19
C ALA A 362 -11.01 -0.36 11.87
N LEU A 363 -9.89 -1.08 11.88
CA LEU A 363 -9.13 -1.36 10.66
C LEU A 363 -9.94 -2.19 9.66
N PHE A 364 -10.64 -3.23 10.13
CA PHE A 364 -11.43 -4.12 9.28
C PHE A 364 -12.65 -3.41 8.68
N GLU A 365 -13.24 -2.44 9.39
CA GLU A 365 -14.25 -1.54 8.83
C GLU A 365 -13.68 -0.63 7.73
N LEU A 366 -12.45 -0.13 7.87
CA LEU A 366 -11.80 0.65 6.81
C LEU A 366 -11.51 -0.19 5.57
N ILE A 367 -11.07 -1.43 5.73
CA ILE A 367 -10.76 -2.34 4.61
C ILE A 367 -11.96 -3.17 4.15
N LYS A 368 -13.20 -2.82 4.56
CA LYS A 368 -14.42 -3.55 4.20
C LYS A 368 -14.59 -3.75 2.70
N GLY A 369 -14.10 -2.81 1.88
CA GLY A 369 -14.12 -2.93 0.41
C GLY A 369 -13.26 -4.08 -0.15
N LEU A 370 -12.18 -4.46 0.55
CA LEU A 370 -11.32 -5.61 0.19
C LEU A 370 -11.81 -6.92 0.79
N ILE A 371 -12.63 -6.88 1.84
CA ILE A 371 -13.11 -8.07 2.54
C ILE A 371 -14.51 -8.49 2.07
N LYS A 372 -15.45 -7.57 1.91
CA LYS A 372 -16.84 -7.86 1.57
C LYS A 372 -17.12 -7.70 0.08
N ASP A 373 -17.92 -8.60 -0.48
CA ASP A 373 -18.53 -8.39 -1.80
C ASP A 373 -19.62 -7.32 -1.66
N MET A 374 -19.37 -6.14 -2.23
CA MET A 374 -20.32 -5.04 -2.19
C MET A 374 -21.31 -5.21 -3.35
N ASP A 375 -22.59 -5.26 -3.04
CA ASP A 375 -23.67 -5.40 -4.03
C ASP A 375 -23.58 -4.28 -5.08
N GLY A 376 -23.23 -4.65 -6.32
CA GLY A 376 -23.25 -3.75 -7.48
C GLY A 376 -21.90 -3.49 -8.18
N SER A 377 -20.77 -4.05 -7.72
CA SER A 377 -19.57 -4.09 -8.57
C SER A 377 -19.80 -5.12 -9.68
N GLN A 378 -19.83 -4.65 -10.93
CA GLN A 378 -19.65 -5.54 -12.08
C GLN A 378 -18.33 -6.28 -11.88
N ASP A 379 -18.42 -7.55 -11.48
CA ASP A 379 -17.33 -8.51 -11.29
C ASP A 379 -16.53 -8.83 -12.57
N ASN A 380 -16.63 -7.98 -13.60
CA ASN A 380 -16.32 -8.34 -14.98
C ASN A 380 -15.04 -7.72 -15.55
N GLU A 381 -14.28 -6.89 -14.81
CA GLU A 381 -13.04 -6.29 -15.34
C GLU A 381 -11.95 -6.07 -14.26
N LEU A 382 -11.74 -7.02 -13.35
CA LEU A 382 -10.47 -7.07 -12.60
C LEU A 382 -9.64 -8.23 -13.14
N ASP A 383 -8.40 -7.95 -13.51
CA ASP A 383 -7.43 -8.98 -13.86
C ASP A 383 -7.31 -9.95 -12.68
N GLU A 384 -7.38 -11.27 -12.92
CA GLU A 384 -7.31 -12.25 -11.83
C GLU A 384 -6.00 -12.11 -11.02
N GLU A 385 -4.93 -11.61 -11.65
CA GLU A 385 -3.66 -11.29 -10.99
C GLU A 385 -3.83 -10.18 -9.94
N ASP A 386 -4.45 -9.06 -10.30
CA ASP A 386 -4.69 -7.95 -9.36
C ASP A 386 -5.56 -8.37 -8.18
N PHE A 387 -6.60 -9.17 -8.43
CA PHE A 387 -7.43 -9.73 -7.36
C PHE A 387 -6.62 -10.65 -6.43
N THR A 388 -5.74 -11.49 -6.98
CA THR A 388 -4.88 -12.34 -6.16
C THR A 388 -3.90 -11.52 -5.31
N ASP A 389 -3.34 -10.43 -5.83
CA ASP A 389 -2.43 -9.56 -5.10
C ASP A 389 -3.12 -8.77 -3.98
N GLU A 390 -4.36 -8.31 -4.22
CA GLU A 390 -5.23 -7.72 -3.19
C GLU A 390 -5.44 -8.72 -2.03
N GLN A 391 -5.88 -9.95 -2.35
CA GLN A 391 -6.18 -10.96 -1.33
C GLN A 391 -4.92 -11.48 -0.62
N ASN A 392 -3.79 -11.58 -1.32
CA ASN A 392 -2.50 -11.92 -0.72
C ASN A 392 -2.04 -10.84 0.28
N SER A 393 -2.36 -9.58 0.03
CA SER A 393 -2.04 -8.49 0.96
C SER A 393 -2.90 -8.57 2.22
N VAL A 394 -4.19 -8.89 2.10
CA VAL A 394 -5.07 -9.17 3.26
C VAL A 394 -4.58 -10.40 4.04
N ALA A 395 -4.16 -11.46 3.36
CA ALA A 395 -3.59 -12.65 3.99
C ALA A 395 -2.33 -12.33 4.82
N ARG A 396 -1.45 -11.46 4.30
CA ARG A 396 -0.27 -10.96 5.04
C ARG A 396 -0.68 -10.11 6.23
N LEU A 397 -1.67 -9.24 6.09
CA LEU A 397 -2.19 -8.41 7.18
C LEU A 397 -2.63 -9.29 8.37
N ILE A 398 -3.40 -10.36 8.11
CA ILE A 398 -3.88 -11.28 9.16
C ILE A 398 -2.70 -11.90 9.93
N GLN A 399 -1.61 -12.23 9.25
CA GLN A 399 -0.42 -12.81 9.87
C GLN A 399 0.37 -11.80 10.72
N MET A 400 0.22 -10.50 10.46
CA MET A 400 0.87 -9.43 11.23
C MET A 400 0.14 -9.10 12.54
N LEU A 401 -1.14 -9.44 12.66
CA LEU A 401 -1.91 -9.24 13.88
C LEU A 401 -1.32 -10.11 15.00
N HIS A 402 -0.85 -9.45 16.05
CA HIS A 402 -0.17 -10.13 17.15
C HIS A 402 -0.35 -9.38 18.46
N SER A 403 -1.00 -10.02 19.43
CA SER A 403 -0.92 -9.61 20.84
C SER A 403 -0.07 -10.59 21.64
N ASN A 404 0.57 -10.07 22.70
CA ASN A 404 1.29 -10.88 23.68
C ASN A 404 0.34 -11.53 24.68
N ASP A 405 -0.87 -10.98 24.85
CA ASP A 405 -1.91 -11.56 25.67
C ASP A 405 -2.75 -12.58 24.87
N ASN A 406 -2.96 -13.76 25.46
CA ASN A 406 -3.68 -14.85 24.84
C ASN A 406 -5.19 -14.57 24.73
N GLU A 407 -5.78 -13.87 25.69
CA GLU A 407 -7.20 -13.53 25.66
C GLU A 407 -7.51 -12.44 24.64
N GLU A 408 -6.71 -11.38 24.58
CA GLU A 408 -6.79 -10.39 23.51
C GLU A 408 -6.55 -10.99 22.13
N MET A 409 -5.57 -11.88 21.98
CA MET A 409 -5.33 -12.57 20.70
C MET A 409 -6.55 -13.40 20.28
N PHE A 410 -7.23 -14.06 21.22
CA PHE A 410 -8.48 -14.78 20.92
C PHE A 410 -9.62 -13.85 20.50
N LYS A 411 -9.75 -12.68 21.15
CA LYS A 411 -10.72 -11.64 20.75
C LYS A 411 -10.43 -11.13 19.35
N ILE A 412 -9.17 -10.86 19.02
CA ILE A 412 -8.73 -10.45 17.68
C ILE A 412 -9.08 -11.51 16.63
N ILE A 413 -8.76 -12.78 16.89
CA ILE A 413 -9.11 -13.87 15.96
C ILE A 413 -10.63 -13.94 15.75
N SER A 414 -11.41 -13.73 16.82
CA SER A 414 -12.87 -13.76 16.77
C SER A 414 -13.45 -12.59 15.98
N THR A 415 -12.91 -11.37 16.09
CA THR A 415 -13.34 -10.20 15.30
C THR A 415 -12.98 -10.38 13.83
N VAL A 416 -11.73 -10.76 13.54
CA VAL A 416 -11.24 -11.04 12.18
C VAL A 416 -12.11 -12.11 11.49
N ARG A 417 -12.46 -13.18 12.21
CA ARG A 417 -13.37 -14.22 11.70
C ARG A 417 -14.72 -13.66 11.29
N LYS A 418 -15.35 -12.82 12.13
CA LYS A 418 -16.67 -12.25 11.82
C LYS A 418 -16.67 -11.48 10.51
N HIS A 419 -15.62 -10.69 10.27
CA HIS A 419 -15.48 -9.89 9.05
C HIS A 419 -15.18 -10.74 7.82
N ILE A 420 -14.27 -11.71 7.93
CA ILE A 420 -13.86 -12.56 6.79
C ILE A 420 -15.02 -13.44 6.29
N LEU A 421 -15.87 -13.95 7.18
CA LEU A 421 -17.01 -14.79 6.80
C LEU A 421 -18.07 -14.07 5.95
N LEU A 422 -18.03 -12.73 5.90
CA LEU A 422 -18.91 -11.92 5.04
C LEU A 422 -18.39 -11.75 3.61
N GLY A 423 -17.17 -12.23 3.31
CA GLY A 423 -16.42 -11.92 2.08
C GLY A 423 -16.65 -12.79 0.86
N GLY A 424 -17.58 -13.73 0.92
CA GLY A 424 -17.91 -14.59 -0.21
C GLY A 424 -16.86 -15.69 -0.50
N PRO A 425 -17.20 -16.67 -1.36
CA PRO A 425 -16.44 -17.91 -1.51
C PRO A 425 -15.04 -17.72 -2.11
N LYS A 426 -14.87 -16.81 -3.08
CA LYS A 426 -13.57 -16.58 -3.75
C LYS A 426 -12.50 -15.98 -2.84
N ARG A 427 -12.88 -15.14 -1.87
CA ARG A 427 -11.95 -14.48 -0.93
C ARG A 427 -11.60 -15.36 0.26
N LEU A 428 -12.50 -16.25 0.66
CA LEU A 428 -12.29 -17.18 1.77
C LEU A 428 -11.09 -18.12 1.54
N THR A 429 -10.82 -18.51 0.29
CA THR A 429 -9.68 -19.39 -0.04
C THR A 429 -8.32 -18.78 0.33
N PHE A 430 -8.19 -17.45 0.31
CA PHE A 430 -6.94 -16.74 0.62
C PHE A 430 -6.87 -16.30 2.08
N THR A 431 -7.99 -15.91 2.68
CA THR A 431 -8.04 -15.27 4.00
C THR A 431 -8.21 -16.26 5.16
N VAL A 432 -8.85 -17.41 4.93
CA VAL A 432 -9.06 -18.45 5.95
C VAL A 432 -7.75 -19.16 6.35
N PRO A 433 -6.87 -19.59 5.42
CA PRO A 433 -5.64 -20.30 5.82
C PRO A 433 -4.74 -19.49 6.77
N PRO A 434 -4.45 -18.19 6.52
CA PRO A 434 -3.71 -17.35 7.47
C PRO A 434 -4.35 -17.27 8.86
N LEU A 435 -5.68 -17.17 8.93
CA LEU A 435 -6.42 -17.14 10.19
C LEU A 435 -6.29 -18.46 10.96
N VAL A 436 -6.39 -19.60 10.25
CA VAL A 436 -6.19 -20.94 10.83
C VAL A 436 -4.76 -21.06 11.37
N PHE A 437 -3.75 -20.69 10.59
CA PHE A 437 -2.36 -20.76 11.05
C PHE A 437 -2.07 -19.81 12.22
N SER A 438 -2.68 -18.62 12.25
CA SER A 438 -2.59 -17.71 13.40
C SER A 438 -3.21 -18.33 14.67
N SER A 439 -4.36 -18.98 14.53
CA SER A 439 -5.03 -19.71 15.61
C SER A 439 -4.21 -20.92 16.08
N LEU A 440 -3.58 -21.67 15.16
CA LEU A 440 -2.69 -22.79 15.50
C LEU A 440 -1.42 -22.32 16.24
N LYS A 441 -0.88 -21.14 15.90
CA LYS A 441 0.22 -20.54 16.66
C LYS A 441 -0.20 -20.18 18.09
N LEU A 442 -1.41 -19.64 18.26
CA LEU A 442 -1.97 -19.37 19.59
C LEU A 442 -2.13 -20.67 20.39
N LEU A 443 -2.65 -21.74 19.76
CA LEU A 443 -2.76 -23.06 20.40
C LEU A 443 -1.40 -23.61 20.85
N ARG A 444 -0.37 -23.55 20.00
CA ARG A 444 0.99 -23.98 20.38
C ARG A 444 1.56 -23.17 21.54
N ARG A 445 1.28 -21.86 21.61
CA ARG A 445 1.70 -21.03 22.75
C ARG A 445 1.03 -21.42 24.05
N LEU A 446 -0.28 -21.64 24.00
CA LEU A 446 -1.05 -22.11 25.16
C LEU A 446 -0.51 -23.47 25.65
N GLN A 447 -0.22 -24.40 24.73
CA GLN A 447 0.39 -25.69 25.06
C GLN A 447 1.77 -25.58 25.72
N CYS A 448 2.62 -24.65 25.26
CA CYS A 448 3.93 -24.43 25.89
C CYS A 448 3.79 -23.86 27.32
N GLN A 449 2.84 -22.96 27.55
CA GLN A 449 2.61 -22.36 28.88
C GLN A 449 1.93 -23.32 29.86
N ASP A 450 1.07 -24.21 29.38
CA ASP A 450 0.43 -25.25 30.20
C ASP A 450 1.42 -26.32 30.68
N ARG A 451 2.55 -26.52 29.99
CA ARG A 451 3.63 -27.42 30.46
C ARG A 451 4.43 -26.85 31.63
N ASP A 452 4.51 -25.52 31.74
CA ASP A 452 5.23 -24.83 32.81
C ASP A 452 4.36 -24.61 34.07
N SER A 453 3.03 -24.71 33.92
CA SER A 453 2.03 -24.50 34.97
C SER A 453 1.51 -25.85 35.47
N ASN A 454 1.99 -26.36 36.60
CA ASN A 454 1.49 -27.61 37.19
C ASN A 454 -0.05 -27.57 37.39
N GLY A 455 -0.82 -28.26 36.54
CA GLY A 455 -2.24 -28.54 36.79
C GLY A 455 -3.11 -28.82 35.56
N GLN A 456 -3.14 -30.09 35.15
CA GLN A 456 -4.16 -30.93 34.50
C GLN A 456 -5.45 -30.40 33.79
N GLU A 457 -5.80 -29.13 33.74
CA GLU A 457 -7.00 -28.68 33.00
C GLU A 457 -6.59 -28.04 31.67
N ILE A 458 -6.88 -28.75 30.58
CA ILE A 458 -6.90 -28.18 29.22
C ILE A 458 -7.71 -26.90 29.29
N SER A 459 -7.06 -25.75 29.10
CA SER A 459 -7.71 -24.44 29.21
C SER A 459 -8.98 -24.42 28.36
N ASP A 460 -10.11 -24.00 28.93
CA ASP A 460 -11.39 -23.82 28.19
C ASP A 460 -11.20 -22.98 26.91
N THR A 461 -10.19 -22.10 26.92
CA THR A 461 -9.76 -21.29 25.78
C THR A 461 -9.28 -22.16 24.61
N GLN A 462 -8.53 -23.24 24.85
CA GLN A 462 -8.09 -24.16 23.77
C GLN A 462 -9.28 -24.85 23.10
N LYS A 463 -10.26 -25.34 23.88
CA LYS A 463 -11.49 -25.93 23.34
C LYS A 463 -12.30 -24.92 22.52
N LYS A 464 -12.42 -23.68 23.00
CA LYS A 464 -13.08 -22.59 22.26
C LYS A 464 -12.36 -22.25 20.96
N VAL A 465 -11.03 -22.25 20.94
CA VAL A 465 -10.23 -22.04 19.72
C VAL A 465 -10.46 -23.17 18.71
N PHE A 466 -10.47 -24.44 19.15
CA PHE A 466 -10.79 -25.56 18.26
C PHE A 466 -12.22 -25.52 17.71
N GLN A 467 -13.21 -25.13 18.53
CA GLN A 467 -14.58 -24.90 18.06
C GLN A 467 -14.65 -23.78 17.02
N LEU A 468 -13.91 -22.68 17.24
CA LEU A 468 -13.83 -21.58 16.29
C LEU A 468 -13.17 -22.02 14.98
N LEU A 469 -12.09 -22.81 15.05
CA LEU A 469 -11.44 -23.39 13.88
C LEU A 469 -12.38 -24.30 13.09
N HIS A 470 -13.11 -25.20 13.76
CA HIS A 470 -14.08 -26.08 13.11
C HIS A 470 -15.11 -25.28 12.32
N GLN A 471 -15.78 -24.32 12.97
CA GLN A 471 -16.80 -23.51 12.31
C GLN A 471 -16.24 -22.63 11.17
N THR A 472 -14.96 -22.26 11.24
CA THR A 472 -14.31 -21.46 10.18
C THR A 472 -13.99 -22.33 8.96
N ILE A 473 -13.52 -23.56 9.17
CA ILE A 473 -13.23 -24.49 8.08
C ILE A 473 -14.53 -25.06 7.48
N GLU A 474 -15.58 -25.23 8.29
CA GLU A 474 -16.92 -25.61 7.82
C GLU A 474 -17.52 -24.57 6.87
N ALA A 475 -17.30 -23.28 7.16
CA ALA A 475 -17.67 -22.23 6.21
C ALA A 475 -16.87 -22.34 4.89
N LEU A 476 -15.61 -22.77 4.95
CA LEU A 476 -14.78 -23.02 3.77
C LEU A 476 -15.20 -24.28 2.99
N SER A 477 -15.81 -25.30 3.60
CA SER A 477 -16.30 -26.47 2.85
C SER A 477 -17.44 -26.15 1.89
N SER A 478 -18.13 -25.01 2.07
CA SER A 478 -19.12 -24.54 1.10
C SER A 478 -18.50 -23.93 -0.18
N VAL A 479 -17.17 -23.77 -0.21
CA VAL A 479 -16.40 -23.14 -1.29
C VAL A 479 -15.80 -24.22 -2.21
N PRO A 480 -15.69 -23.99 -3.54
CA PRO A 480 -15.14 -24.95 -4.51
C PRO A 480 -13.60 -25.13 -4.40
N SER A 481 -13.08 -25.36 -3.19
CA SER A 481 -11.67 -25.68 -2.92
C SER A 481 -11.52 -26.79 -1.87
N PRO A 482 -12.08 -28.00 -2.10
CA PRO A 482 -12.15 -29.05 -1.09
C PRO A 482 -10.77 -29.53 -0.62
N GLU A 483 -9.75 -29.49 -1.50
CA GLU A 483 -8.37 -29.85 -1.13
C GLU A 483 -7.79 -28.96 -0.04
N LEU A 484 -8.09 -27.66 -0.07
CA LEU A 484 -7.57 -26.69 0.89
C LEU A 484 -8.22 -26.92 2.26
N ALA A 485 -9.55 -27.03 2.30
CA ALA A 485 -10.30 -27.32 3.51
C ALA A 485 -9.83 -28.63 4.15
N LEU A 486 -9.62 -29.67 3.35
CA LEU A 486 -9.10 -30.96 3.82
C LEU A 486 -7.72 -30.83 4.44
N ARG A 487 -6.78 -30.13 3.79
CA ARG A 487 -5.43 -29.89 4.35
C ARG A 487 -5.49 -29.15 5.69
N LEU A 488 -6.39 -28.17 5.82
CA LEU A 488 -6.59 -27.42 7.05
C LEU A 488 -7.18 -28.30 8.16
N TYR A 489 -8.15 -29.17 7.84
CA TYR A 489 -8.68 -30.15 8.80
C TYR A 489 -7.59 -31.12 9.29
N LEU A 490 -6.73 -31.63 8.40
CA LEU A 490 -5.62 -32.51 8.78
C LEU A 490 -4.62 -31.80 9.70
N GLN A 491 -4.29 -30.54 9.43
CA GLN A 491 -3.40 -29.74 10.29
C GLN A 491 -4.03 -29.44 11.67
N CYS A 492 -5.34 -29.17 11.71
CA CYS A 492 -6.06 -29.00 12.97
C CYS A 492 -6.16 -30.31 13.76
N ALA A 493 -6.32 -31.45 13.09
CA ALA A 493 -6.31 -32.77 13.71
C ALA A 493 -4.95 -33.09 14.35
N GLU A 494 -3.84 -32.81 13.65
CA GLU A 494 -2.47 -32.95 14.17
C GLU A 494 -2.26 -32.07 15.42
N ALA A 495 -2.66 -30.80 15.37
CA ALA A 495 -2.55 -29.90 16.53
C ALA A 495 -3.44 -30.30 17.72
N ALA A 496 -4.64 -30.84 17.46
CA ALA A 496 -5.51 -31.39 18.50
C ALA A 496 -4.91 -32.67 19.12
N SER A 497 -4.19 -33.48 18.33
CA SER A 497 -3.44 -34.64 18.81
C SER A 497 -2.28 -34.19 19.68
N ASP A 498 -1.53 -33.15 19.30
CA ASP A 498 -0.47 -32.61 20.17
C ASP A 498 -1.01 -32.07 21.50
N SER A 499 -2.30 -31.69 21.54
CA SER A 499 -3.01 -31.23 22.75
C SER A 499 -3.57 -32.37 23.62
N GLY A 500 -3.54 -33.63 23.16
CA GLY A 500 -4.19 -34.75 23.84
C GLY A 500 -5.73 -34.78 23.72
N LEU A 501 -6.32 -34.05 22.77
CA LEU A 501 -7.78 -33.98 22.58
C LEU A 501 -8.27 -35.01 21.56
N GLU A 502 -8.36 -36.28 21.97
CA GLU A 502 -8.82 -37.39 21.11
C GLU A 502 -10.17 -37.14 20.38
N PRO A 503 -11.27 -36.70 21.05
CA PRO A 503 -12.56 -36.58 20.39
C PRO A 503 -12.56 -35.48 19.32
N VAL A 504 -11.84 -34.39 19.56
CA VAL A 504 -11.74 -33.25 18.63
C VAL A 504 -10.89 -33.65 17.41
N SER A 505 -9.77 -34.36 17.62
CA SER A 505 -8.97 -34.91 16.54
C SER A 505 -9.75 -35.91 15.67
N TYR A 506 -10.58 -36.76 16.29
CA TYR A 506 -11.40 -37.72 15.58
C TYR A 506 -12.47 -37.04 14.72
N GLU A 507 -13.11 -36.00 15.24
CA GLU A 507 -14.10 -35.21 14.51
C GLU A 507 -13.48 -34.54 13.29
N PHE A 508 -12.34 -33.87 13.43
CA PHE A 508 -11.64 -33.24 12.30
C PHE A 508 -11.23 -34.23 11.21
N LEU A 509 -10.75 -35.41 11.58
CA LEU A 509 -10.43 -36.47 10.61
C LEU A 509 -11.68 -37.03 9.92
N THR A 510 -12.79 -37.16 10.65
CA THR A 510 -14.04 -37.63 10.08
C THR A 510 -14.58 -36.64 9.05
N GLN A 511 -14.54 -35.34 9.35
CA GLN A 511 -14.90 -34.29 8.38
C GLN A 511 -13.97 -34.29 7.16
N ALA A 512 -12.66 -34.49 7.36
CA ALA A 512 -11.71 -34.63 6.25
C ALA A 512 -12.03 -35.84 5.35
N PHE A 513 -12.50 -36.96 5.92
CA PHE A 513 -12.94 -38.13 5.15
C PHE A 513 -14.23 -37.89 4.39
N ILE A 514 -15.19 -37.17 4.97
CA ILE A 514 -16.44 -36.80 4.28
C ILE A 514 -16.11 -35.94 3.04
N LEU A 515 -15.27 -34.91 3.20
CA LEU A 515 -14.83 -34.09 2.06
C LEU A 515 -14.11 -34.88 0.97
N TYR A 516 -13.30 -35.87 1.37
CA TYR A 516 -12.65 -36.76 0.42
C TYR A 516 -13.66 -37.61 -0.38
N GLU A 517 -14.73 -38.08 0.27
CA GLU A 517 -15.76 -38.91 -0.37
C GLU A 517 -16.70 -38.11 -1.28
N GLU A 518 -17.10 -36.91 -0.87
CA GLU A 518 -18.15 -36.13 -1.53
C GLU A 518 -17.59 -35.16 -2.58
N ASP A 519 -16.49 -34.46 -2.30
CA ASP A 519 -16.07 -33.29 -3.09
C ASP A 519 -14.78 -33.49 -3.91
N VAL A 520 -13.87 -34.38 -3.49
CA VAL A 520 -12.59 -34.60 -4.19
C VAL A 520 -12.77 -35.59 -5.34
N SER A 521 -13.03 -35.06 -6.54
CA SER A 521 -13.26 -35.85 -7.76
C SER A 521 -12.01 -36.10 -8.62
N ASP A 522 -11.00 -35.21 -8.58
CA ASP A 522 -9.80 -35.37 -9.41
C ASP A 522 -8.90 -36.52 -8.95
N SER A 523 -8.49 -37.36 -9.89
CA SER A 523 -7.70 -38.55 -9.62
C SER A 523 -6.30 -38.25 -9.09
N LYS A 524 -5.67 -37.12 -9.44
CA LYS A 524 -4.34 -36.77 -8.90
C LYS A 524 -4.47 -36.15 -7.50
N ALA A 525 -5.50 -35.32 -7.31
CA ALA A 525 -5.86 -34.76 -6.02
C ALA A 525 -6.14 -35.86 -4.98
N GLN A 526 -6.97 -36.86 -5.33
CA GLN A 526 -7.30 -37.99 -4.45
C GLN A 526 -6.05 -38.72 -3.96
N VAL A 527 -5.08 -38.96 -4.85
CA VAL A 527 -3.82 -39.63 -4.50
C VAL A 527 -3.02 -38.77 -3.52
N THR A 528 -2.88 -37.48 -3.79
CA THR A 528 -2.15 -36.55 -2.92
C THR A 528 -2.79 -36.48 -1.53
N VAL A 529 -4.12 -36.38 -1.48
CA VAL A 529 -4.90 -36.34 -0.25
C VAL A 529 -4.74 -37.62 0.57
N ILE A 530 -4.79 -38.80 -0.06
CA ILE A 530 -4.57 -40.06 0.66
C ILE A 530 -3.17 -40.11 1.28
N HIS A 531 -2.13 -39.69 0.54
CA HIS A 531 -0.77 -39.65 1.10
C HIS A 531 -0.66 -38.68 2.28
N LEU A 532 -1.36 -37.53 2.23
CA LEU A 532 -1.44 -36.59 3.34
C LEU A 532 -2.17 -37.19 4.54
N ILE A 533 -3.33 -37.83 4.34
CA ILE A 533 -4.07 -38.55 5.38
C ILE A 533 -3.18 -39.60 6.05
N VAL A 534 -2.49 -40.42 5.25
CA VAL A 534 -1.58 -41.47 5.75
C VAL A 534 -0.45 -40.85 6.57
N GLY A 535 0.16 -39.77 6.08
CA GLY A 535 1.23 -39.05 6.77
C GLY A 535 0.76 -38.43 8.09
N THR A 536 -0.43 -37.83 8.12
CA THR A 536 -1.02 -37.25 9.33
C THR A 536 -1.35 -38.34 10.35
N LEU A 537 -2.04 -39.41 9.95
CA LEU A 537 -2.35 -40.55 10.83
C LEU A 537 -1.10 -41.22 11.41
N GLN A 538 0.02 -41.23 10.68
CA GLN A 538 1.28 -41.78 11.17
C GLN A 538 1.89 -40.95 12.30
N ARG A 539 1.66 -39.63 12.32
CA ARG A 539 2.18 -38.71 13.35
C ARG A 539 1.28 -38.62 14.59
N MET A 540 0.04 -39.12 14.49
CA MET A 540 -0.95 -39.03 15.56
C MET A 540 -0.89 -40.25 16.48
N ASN A 541 -0.61 -40.01 17.76
CA ASN A 541 -0.51 -41.05 18.79
C ASN A 541 -1.61 -40.97 19.86
N VAL A 542 -2.57 -40.06 19.70
CA VAL A 542 -3.61 -39.82 20.73
C VAL A 542 -4.78 -40.79 20.66
N PHE A 543 -4.96 -41.50 19.55
CA PHE A 543 -6.11 -42.38 19.38
C PHE A 543 -5.96 -43.70 20.15
N GLY A 544 -7.04 -44.11 20.82
CA GLY A 544 -7.18 -45.47 21.31
C GLY A 544 -7.18 -46.49 20.17
N SER A 545 -6.92 -47.76 20.49
CA SER A 545 -6.79 -48.85 19.51
C SER A 545 -8.00 -48.98 18.58
N GLU A 546 -9.22 -48.81 19.09
CA GLU A 546 -10.45 -48.92 18.30
C GLU A 546 -10.62 -47.76 17.31
N ASN A 547 -10.47 -46.52 17.78
CA ASN A 547 -10.57 -45.33 16.93
C ASN A 547 -9.48 -45.33 15.85
N ARG A 548 -8.25 -45.73 16.21
CA ARG A 548 -7.15 -45.85 15.26
C ARG A 548 -7.43 -46.94 14.23
N ASP A 549 -7.94 -48.10 14.62
CA ASP A 549 -8.26 -49.19 13.69
C ASP A 549 -9.36 -48.79 12.70
N THR A 550 -10.41 -48.11 13.15
CA THR A 550 -11.49 -47.64 12.26
C THR A 550 -10.99 -46.64 11.21
N LEU A 551 -10.19 -45.65 11.63
CA LEU A 551 -9.61 -44.64 10.72
C LEU A 551 -8.64 -45.28 9.72
N THR A 552 -7.81 -46.22 10.19
CA THR A 552 -6.85 -46.94 9.34
C THR A 552 -7.57 -47.80 8.31
N HIS A 553 -8.64 -48.49 8.71
CA HIS A 553 -9.46 -49.30 7.81
C HIS A 553 -10.15 -48.43 6.75
N LYS A 554 -10.67 -47.25 7.11
CA LYS A 554 -11.23 -46.28 6.15
C LYS A 554 -10.17 -45.80 5.15
N ALA A 555 -8.99 -45.38 5.62
CA ALA A 555 -7.89 -44.91 4.78
C ALA A 555 -7.38 -46.00 3.81
N THR A 556 -7.21 -47.24 4.28
CA THR A 556 -6.89 -48.39 3.42
C THR A 556 -8.02 -48.70 2.44
N GLY A 557 -9.27 -48.56 2.86
CA GLY A 557 -10.44 -48.65 1.99
C GLY A 557 -10.39 -47.65 0.83
N TYR A 558 -10.04 -46.38 1.09
CA TYR A 558 -9.91 -45.35 0.06
C TYR A 558 -8.77 -45.63 -0.91
N SER A 559 -7.60 -46.06 -0.40
CA SER A 559 -6.47 -46.46 -1.26
C SER A 559 -6.84 -47.56 -2.26
N ALA A 560 -7.75 -48.46 -1.87
CA ALA A 560 -8.23 -49.55 -2.70
C ALA A 560 -9.33 -49.13 -3.70
N LYS A 561 -9.94 -47.96 -3.57
CA LYS A 561 -11.00 -47.46 -4.46
C LYS A 561 -10.47 -46.55 -5.58
N LEU A 562 -9.18 -46.23 -5.60
CA LEU A 562 -8.56 -45.42 -6.66
C LEU A 562 -8.71 -46.07 -8.04
N LEU A 563 -8.99 -45.22 -9.05
CA LEU A 563 -9.27 -45.65 -10.43
C LEU A 563 -8.01 -46.16 -11.16
N LYS A 564 -6.89 -45.45 -11.01
CA LYS A 564 -5.63 -45.78 -11.70
C LYS A 564 -4.86 -46.84 -10.91
N LYS A 565 -4.58 -47.97 -11.56
CA LYS A 565 -3.85 -49.11 -10.95
C LYS A 565 -2.45 -48.75 -10.40
N PRO A 566 -1.62 -47.94 -11.09
CA PRO A 566 -0.33 -47.51 -10.54
C PRO A 566 -0.49 -46.71 -9.24
N ASP A 567 -1.42 -45.76 -9.23
CA ASP A 567 -1.66 -44.90 -8.07
C ASP A 567 -2.32 -45.66 -6.91
N GLN A 568 -3.22 -46.60 -7.23
CA GLN A 568 -3.79 -47.56 -6.29
C GLN A 568 -2.69 -48.39 -5.61
N CYS A 569 -1.72 -48.88 -6.38
CA CYS A 569 -0.58 -49.64 -5.86
C CYS A 569 0.24 -48.79 -4.88
N ARG A 570 0.57 -47.55 -5.27
CA ARG A 570 1.33 -46.60 -4.44
C ARG A 570 0.64 -46.25 -3.13
N ALA A 571 -0.65 -45.96 -3.18
CA ALA A 571 -1.45 -45.66 -2.00
C ALA A 571 -1.55 -46.87 -1.06
N VAL A 572 -1.73 -48.10 -1.59
CA VAL A 572 -1.89 -49.32 -0.79
C VAL A 572 -0.59 -49.69 -0.06
N TYR A 573 0.57 -49.63 -0.73
CA TYR A 573 1.83 -49.86 -0.02
C TYR A 573 2.15 -48.69 0.94
N ALA A 574 1.74 -47.46 0.65
CA ALA A 574 1.92 -46.34 1.59
C ALA A 574 1.14 -46.59 2.90
N CYS A 575 -0.07 -47.14 2.80
CA CYS A 575 -0.87 -47.53 3.97
C CYS A 575 -0.21 -48.61 4.84
N SER A 576 0.76 -49.37 4.33
CA SER A 576 1.50 -50.35 5.16
C SER A 576 2.26 -49.66 6.31
N HIS A 577 2.68 -48.40 6.14
CA HIS A 577 3.32 -47.62 7.19
C HIS A 577 2.37 -47.24 8.33
N LEU A 578 1.03 -47.32 8.15
CA LEU A 578 0.08 -47.08 9.24
C LEU A 578 0.07 -48.19 10.28
N PHE A 579 0.49 -49.40 9.90
CA PHE A 579 0.53 -50.59 10.75
C PHE A 579 1.92 -50.80 11.40
N TRP A 580 2.86 -49.87 11.17
CA TRP A 580 4.24 -50.00 11.62
C TRP A 580 4.85 -48.64 11.99
N VAL A 581 4.71 -48.27 13.27
CA VAL A 581 5.24 -47.02 13.83
C VAL A 581 6.36 -47.36 14.81
N ASN A 582 7.56 -46.79 14.61
CA ASN A 582 8.78 -47.13 15.38
C ASN A 582 8.92 -46.36 16.71
N GLU A 583 7.83 -45.86 17.27
CA GLU A 583 7.82 -45.14 18.54
C GLU A 583 7.54 -46.08 19.73
N PRO A 584 7.93 -45.75 20.97
CA PRO A 584 7.86 -46.65 22.12
C PRO A 584 6.44 -47.14 22.48
N ASP A 585 5.40 -46.50 21.96
CA ASP A 585 3.97 -46.88 22.10
C ASP A 585 3.31 -47.17 20.73
N GLY A 586 4.14 -47.41 19.70
CA GLY A 586 3.70 -47.57 18.31
C GLY A 586 3.17 -48.97 17.99
N ILE A 587 2.14 -49.04 17.15
CA ILE A 587 1.57 -50.30 16.65
C ILE A 587 2.59 -50.96 15.72
N GLN A 588 2.95 -52.21 16.02
CA GLN A 588 3.81 -53.08 15.19
C GLN A 588 3.04 -54.34 14.78
N ASP A 589 2.15 -54.20 13.78
CA ASP A 589 1.41 -55.34 13.23
C ASP A 589 2.04 -55.82 11.93
N GLY A 590 2.99 -56.75 12.05
CA GLY A 590 3.72 -57.30 10.91
C GLY A 590 2.84 -58.08 9.93
N GLU A 591 1.72 -58.64 10.38
CA GLU A 591 0.81 -59.41 9.52
C GLU A 591 0.01 -58.49 8.59
N ARG A 592 -0.52 -57.38 9.13
CA ARG A 592 -1.23 -56.38 8.32
C ARG A 592 -0.31 -55.67 7.33
N VAL A 593 0.95 -55.40 7.71
CA VAL A 593 1.98 -54.87 6.79
C VAL A 593 2.16 -55.80 5.59
N VAL A 594 2.40 -57.09 5.84
CA VAL A 594 2.58 -58.08 4.77
C VAL A 594 1.31 -58.24 3.93
N LEU A 595 0.12 -58.14 4.53
CA LEU A 595 -1.15 -58.17 3.80
C LEU A 595 -1.26 -56.98 2.82
N CYS A 596 -0.92 -55.77 3.26
CA CYS A 596 -0.89 -54.57 2.41
C CYS A 596 0.12 -54.72 1.27
N LEU A 597 1.32 -55.20 1.55
CA LEU A 597 2.36 -55.40 0.54
C LEU A 597 1.99 -56.50 -0.48
N LYS A 598 1.42 -57.62 -0.03
CA LYS A 598 0.89 -58.67 -0.92
C LYS A 598 -0.27 -58.14 -1.78
N ARG A 599 -1.12 -57.27 -1.23
CA ARG A 599 -2.20 -56.62 -1.99
C ARG A 599 -1.65 -55.65 -3.02
N ALA A 600 -0.64 -54.84 -2.67
CA ALA A 600 0.05 -53.96 -3.62
C ALA A 600 0.68 -54.76 -4.77
N LEU A 601 1.36 -55.88 -4.46
CA LEU A 601 1.93 -56.77 -5.47
C LEU A 601 0.88 -57.35 -6.43
N LYS A 602 -0.28 -57.77 -5.92
CA LYS A 602 -1.41 -58.21 -6.78
C LYS A 602 -1.92 -57.11 -7.71
N ILE A 603 -1.96 -55.87 -7.22
CA ILE A 603 -2.38 -54.71 -8.02
C ILE A 603 -1.32 -54.36 -9.08
N ALA A 604 -0.03 -54.44 -8.74
CA ALA A 604 1.07 -54.24 -9.67
C ALA A 604 1.04 -55.28 -10.81
N ASN A 605 0.84 -56.56 -10.50
CA ASN A 605 0.65 -57.63 -11.49
C ASN A 605 -0.54 -57.37 -12.42
N ALA A 606 -1.67 -56.93 -11.86
CA ALA A 606 -2.85 -56.58 -12.67
C ALA A 606 -2.60 -55.35 -13.56
N ALA A 607 -1.86 -54.35 -13.07
CA ALA A 607 -1.47 -53.18 -13.85
C ALA A 607 -0.58 -53.57 -15.04
N GLN A 608 0.37 -54.46 -14.81
CA GLN A 608 1.29 -54.97 -15.82
C GLN A 608 0.55 -55.76 -16.91
N GLN A 609 -0.35 -56.68 -16.53
CA GLN A 609 -1.16 -57.47 -17.48
C GLN A 609 -2.04 -56.61 -18.40
N MET A 610 -2.58 -55.49 -17.88
CA MET A 610 -3.38 -54.54 -18.67
C MET A 610 -2.54 -53.72 -19.67
N VAL A 611 -1.24 -53.57 -19.41
CA VAL A 611 -0.32 -52.81 -20.25
C VAL A 611 0.27 -53.68 -21.36
N HIS A 612 0.56 -54.96 -21.07
CA HIS A 612 0.94 -55.95 -22.09
C HIS A 612 -0.14 -56.15 -23.17
N THR A 613 -1.42 -56.01 -22.82
CA THR A 613 -2.54 -56.08 -23.78
C THR A 613 -2.70 -54.83 -24.64
N ARG A 614 -2.06 -53.70 -24.29
CA ARG A 614 -2.15 -52.41 -25.00
C ARG A 614 -0.86 -52.00 -25.73
N GLY A 615 0.17 -52.85 -25.75
CA GLY A 615 1.40 -52.63 -26.51
C GLY A 615 2.27 -51.47 -25.99
N SER A 616 2.15 -51.10 -24.71
CA SER A 616 2.98 -50.09 -24.06
C SER A 616 3.91 -50.75 -23.02
N SER A 617 5.02 -50.11 -22.65
CA SER A 617 5.97 -50.64 -21.67
C SER A 617 5.33 -50.74 -20.27
N GLY A 618 5.45 -51.90 -19.65
CA GLY A 618 4.92 -52.18 -18.31
C GLY A 618 5.57 -51.34 -17.21
N HIS A 619 4.85 -51.10 -16.12
CA HIS A 619 5.35 -50.37 -14.95
C HIS A 619 6.27 -51.22 -14.07
N VAL A 620 7.42 -51.67 -14.57
CA VAL A 620 8.44 -52.40 -13.79
C VAL A 620 8.91 -51.59 -12.58
N THR A 621 8.90 -50.26 -12.71
CA THR A 621 9.19 -49.31 -11.62
C THR A 621 8.35 -49.53 -10.35
N LEU A 622 7.10 -49.97 -10.46
CA LEU A 622 6.24 -50.24 -9.29
C LEU A 622 6.74 -51.44 -8.48
N PHE A 623 7.27 -52.48 -9.14
CA PHE A 623 7.82 -53.64 -8.43
C PHE A 623 9.10 -53.28 -7.70
N ILE A 624 9.94 -52.43 -8.29
CA ILE A 624 11.15 -51.93 -7.64
C ILE A 624 10.78 -51.04 -6.43
N GLU A 625 9.76 -50.20 -6.54
CA GLU A 625 9.22 -49.43 -5.41
C GLU A 625 8.72 -50.35 -4.28
N ILE A 626 7.97 -51.41 -4.60
CA ILE A 626 7.50 -52.40 -3.63
C ILE A 626 8.69 -53.11 -2.97
N LEU A 627 9.69 -53.55 -3.75
CA LEU A 627 10.90 -54.20 -3.23
C LEU A 627 11.60 -53.30 -2.20
N ASN A 628 11.74 -52.00 -2.50
CA ASN A 628 12.31 -51.04 -1.56
C ASN A 628 11.49 -50.90 -0.26
N LYS A 629 10.16 -51.07 -0.32
CA LYS A 629 9.32 -51.11 0.89
C LYS A 629 9.49 -52.41 1.68
N TYR A 630 9.61 -53.56 1.01
CA TYR A 630 9.95 -54.82 1.68
C TYR A 630 11.30 -54.72 2.40
N LEU A 631 12.32 -54.14 1.75
CA LEU A 631 13.64 -53.90 2.35
C LEU A 631 13.54 -52.97 3.57
N TYR A 632 12.77 -51.87 3.48
CA TYR A 632 12.57 -50.95 4.60
C TYR A 632 12.01 -51.66 5.84
N PHE A 633 10.95 -52.46 5.68
CA PHE A 633 10.35 -53.18 6.82
C PHE A 633 11.22 -54.34 7.33
N PHE A 634 12.00 -54.96 6.45
CA PHE A 634 12.99 -55.96 6.81
C PHE A 634 14.09 -55.34 7.70
N GLU A 635 14.63 -54.18 7.33
CA GLU A 635 15.62 -53.45 8.15
C GLU A 635 15.06 -53.00 9.50
N LYS A 636 13.76 -52.71 9.58
CA LYS A 636 13.08 -52.35 10.83
C LYS A 636 12.75 -53.55 11.72
N GLY A 637 13.14 -54.77 11.33
CA GLY A 637 13.03 -55.96 12.16
C GLY A 637 11.67 -56.66 12.10
N ASN A 638 10.90 -56.48 11.02
CA ASN A 638 9.66 -57.21 10.83
C ASN A 638 9.93 -58.70 10.54
N SER A 639 9.77 -59.57 11.54
CA SER A 639 10.05 -61.02 11.45
C SER A 639 9.16 -61.77 10.45
N ARG A 640 8.08 -61.15 9.96
CA ARG A 640 7.17 -61.76 8.97
C ARG A 640 7.64 -61.59 7.52
N ILE A 641 8.62 -60.73 7.27
CA ILE A 641 9.24 -60.58 5.94
C ILE A 641 10.46 -61.49 5.89
N THR A 642 10.38 -62.55 5.11
CA THR A 642 11.47 -63.52 4.94
C THR A 642 12.41 -63.11 3.82
N ASP A 643 13.69 -63.49 3.93
CA ASP A 643 14.68 -63.33 2.86
C ASP A 643 14.22 -63.98 1.54
N SER A 644 13.50 -65.10 1.64
CA SER A 644 12.90 -65.78 0.50
C SER A 644 11.91 -64.88 -0.26
N ALA A 645 11.08 -64.09 0.43
CA ALA A 645 10.09 -63.22 -0.22
C ALA A 645 10.75 -62.03 -0.93
N ILE A 646 11.91 -61.56 -0.43
CA ILE A 646 12.71 -60.52 -1.08
C ILE A 646 13.39 -61.10 -2.33
N GLN A 647 13.95 -62.31 -2.22
CA GLN A 647 14.60 -63.01 -3.34
C GLN A 647 13.60 -63.33 -4.46
N ASP A 648 12.42 -63.84 -4.12
CA ASP A 648 11.33 -64.10 -5.07
C ASP A 648 10.93 -62.82 -5.85
N LEU A 649 10.93 -61.65 -5.18
CA LEU A 649 10.61 -60.39 -5.82
C LEU A 649 11.74 -59.89 -6.74
N ILE A 650 13.00 -60.10 -6.37
CA ILE A 650 14.17 -59.76 -7.19
C ILE A 650 14.18 -60.60 -8.47
N GLU A 651 13.89 -61.90 -8.35
CA GLU A 651 13.79 -62.81 -9.49
C GLU A 651 12.63 -62.43 -10.41
N LEU A 652 11.48 -62.05 -9.84
CA LEU A 652 10.33 -61.56 -10.59
C LEU A 652 10.65 -60.26 -11.36
N ILE A 653 11.31 -59.28 -10.73
CA ILE A 653 11.74 -58.05 -11.41
C ILE A 653 12.76 -58.34 -12.52
N GLY A 654 13.72 -59.24 -12.25
CA GLY A 654 14.73 -59.65 -13.23
C GLY A 654 14.13 -60.34 -14.45
N ALA A 655 13.14 -61.22 -14.25
CA ALA A 655 12.44 -61.90 -15.34
C ALA A 655 11.64 -60.91 -16.22
N GLU A 656 10.99 -59.92 -15.61
CA GLU A 656 10.19 -58.93 -16.32
C GLU A 656 11.04 -57.93 -17.11
N LEU A 657 12.21 -57.52 -16.58
CA LEU A 657 13.20 -56.70 -17.29
C LEU A 657 13.83 -57.40 -18.50
N GLN A 658 13.89 -58.74 -18.49
CA GLN A 658 14.44 -59.56 -19.57
C GLN A 658 13.41 -59.93 -20.65
N SER A 659 12.13 -59.61 -20.44
CA SER A 659 11.07 -59.94 -21.41
C SER A 659 11.14 -59.04 -22.65
N GLU A 660 11.25 -59.63 -23.85
CA GLU A 660 11.51 -58.96 -25.15
C GLU A 660 10.44 -57.96 -25.64
N SER A 661 9.45 -57.60 -24.81
CA SER A 661 8.35 -56.67 -25.16
C SER A 661 8.55 -55.23 -24.66
N THR A 662 9.62 -54.94 -23.93
CA THR A 662 9.88 -53.62 -23.35
C THR A 662 10.84 -52.81 -24.21
N THR A 663 10.42 -51.65 -24.72
CA THR A 663 11.37 -50.56 -25.01
C THR A 663 12.10 -50.25 -23.72
N SER A 664 13.43 -50.40 -23.70
CA SER A 664 14.24 -50.29 -22.50
C SER A 664 14.09 -48.92 -21.84
N ASP A 665 13.40 -48.90 -20.70
CA ASP A 665 13.24 -47.71 -19.89
C ASP A 665 14.53 -47.55 -19.06
N SER A 666 15.54 -46.89 -19.62
CA SER A 666 16.89 -46.77 -19.03
C SER A 666 16.91 -46.26 -17.59
N SER A 667 15.84 -45.55 -17.20
CA SER A 667 15.59 -45.07 -15.84
C SER A 667 15.27 -46.19 -14.84
N ALA A 668 14.48 -47.20 -15.24
CA ALA A 668 14.10 -48.32 -14.38
C ALA A 668 15.28 -49.27 -14.13
N ASP A 669 16.10 -49.51 -15.15
CA ASP A 669 17.33 -50.32 -15.06
C ASP A 669 18.36 -49.70 -14.10
N ALA A 670 18.53 -48.37 -14.18
CA ALA A 670 19.40 -47.62 -13.27
C ALA A 670 18.87 -47.66 -11.83
N PHE A 671 17.55 -47.58 -11.64
CA PHE A 671 16.90 -47.63 -10.32
C PHE A 671 17.02 -49.02 -9.68
N PHE A 672 16.83 -50.09 -10.47
CA PHE A 672 17.02 -51.46 -10.01
C PHE A 672 18.48 -51.76 -9.68
N SER A 673 19.41 -51.34 -10.54
CA SER A 673 20.86 -51.49 -10.30
C SER A 673 21.33 -50.78 -9.03
N SER A 674 20.76 -49.60 -8.74
CA SER A 674 21.04 -48.87 -7.50
C SER A 674 20.47 -49.57 -6.27
N THR A 675 19.27 -50.15 -6.40
CA THR A 675 18.63 -50.95 -5.33
C THR A 675 19.44 -52.22 -5.03
N LEU A 676 19.95 -52.92 -6.05
CA LEU A 676 20.83 -54.08 -5.87
C LEU A 676 22.15 -53.73 -5.19
N ARG A 677 22.79 -52.61 -5.57
CA ARG A 677 23.99 -52.10 -4.88
C ARG A 677 23.72 -51.79 -3.41
N TYR A 678 22.54 -51.27 -3.09
CA TYR A 678 22.14 -51.02 -1.70
C TYR A 678 22.00 -52.34 -0.91
N ILE A 679 21.40 -53.37 -1.49
CA ILE A 679 21.30 -54.70 -0.88
C ILE A 679 22.69 -55.31 -0.65
N GLU A 680 23.59 -55.22 -1.64
CA GLU A 680 24.98 -55.68 -1.50
C GLU A 680 25.74 -54.93 -0.40
N TYR A 681 25.56 -53.61 -0.32
CA TYR A 681 26.14 -52.79 0.74
C TYR A 681 25.63 -53.20 2.13
N GLN A 682 24.33 -53.44 2.28
CA GLN A 682 23.75 -53.87 3.57
C GLN A 682 24.23 -55.29 3.96
N LYS A 683 24.39 -56.20 2.99
CA LYS A 683 25.01 -57.52 3.21
C LYS A 683 26.46 -57.42 3.68
N GLN A 684 27.25 -56.49 3.13
CA GLN A 684 28.65 -56.26 3.52
C GLN A 684 28.80 -55.58 4.89
N LYS A 685 27.85 -54.74 5.29
CA LYS A 685 27.87 -54.00 6.57
C LYS A 685 27.52 -54.84 7.79
N GLY A 686 27.19 -56.12 7.60
CA GLY A 686 26.72 -57.01 8.68
C GLY A 686 25.33 -56.67 9.21
N GLY A 687 24.52 -55.95 8.41
CA GLY A 687 23.09 -55.79 8.67
C GLY A 687 22.37 -57.13 8.51
N SER A 688 21.23 -57.28 9.18
CA SER A 688 20.41 -58.49 9.39
C SER A 688 20.03 -59.35 8.17
N ILE A 689 20.56 -59.07 6.98
CA ILE A 689 20.39 -59.81 5.73
C ILE A 689 21.34 -61.04 5.67
N SER A 690 22.24 -61.22 6.66
CA SER A 690 23.26 -62.29 6.66
C SER A 690 23.16 -63.29 7.83
N ASN A 691 22.13 -63.24 8.67
CA ASN A 691 22.07 -64.05 9.90
C ASN A 691 20.88 -65.02 9.94
N GLU A 692 20.74 -65.91 8.96
CA GLU A 692 20.03 -67.20 9.17
C GLU A 692 20.69 -68.42 8.52
N GLU A 693 21.92 -68.34 8.00
CA GLU A 693 22.64 -69.53 7.50
C GLU A 693 23.59 -70.19 8.50
N ASN A 694 23.71 -69.68 9.74
CA ASN A 694 24.56 -70.33 10.75
C ASN A 694 23.89 -70.35 12.13
N LYS A 695 23.02 -71.33 12.36
CA LYS A 695 22.82 -71.97 13.66
C LYS A 695 22.19 -73.35 13.47
N VAL A 696 23.04 -74.38 13.54
CA VAL A 696 22.69 -75.74 13.97
C VAL A 696 22.25 -75.70 15.44
#